data_AF-A0A368B8C3-F1
#
_entry.id   AF-A0A368B8C3-F1
#
_cell.length_a   1.000
_cell.length_b   1.000
_cell.length_c   1.000
_cell.angle_alpha   90.00
_cell.angle_beta   90.00
_cell.angle_gamma   90.00
#
_symmetry.space_group_name_H-M   'P 1'
#
loop_
_entity.id
_entity.type
_entity.pdbx_description
1 polymer ?
#
loop_
_entity_poly.entity_id
_entity_poly.type
_entity_poly.pdbx_seq_one_letter_code
_entity_poly.pdbx_strand_id
1 'polypeptide(L)'
;MTHSIRLLFILSILALNLSADPILSSWFTEHSGQYARIYETVADESALNPVTTWSHPNNGSGQALPTYAGVHEIAYTEANVYIRTSGLGFHVMGPWYLNEERTNLFPNYPSNTSAIFRFPRVPGAPPISKTATGNGTIGYFVDGIGMFDSRDAFSYSNSNAGDARPNSDFTGDGIWNRDAYINESVTFDSAHAHQAGINHHYHANPPALRHLIGDSVDYDASTNTYTENFNGQHSPIMGWVRDGYPIYGPYGYDDPDDTNSTVRRMITGYTTRDGSNGTTNLNNTGRTSLPYWAAVVKGINAALTTDEYGPAVNAMYPLGHYIEDYDYLGHLGFILGSDFDLDEHNGRFCKTPEYPDGIYAYFVSIDALGTPIYPYNIARTFYGSPTGAEVNSLPANAEIYFEGGPEAKPSIDNLEVEATTGDVRITWSGPEGGTYLIEHSADLEEWKMLTDTAENELGSLGSTSDSARVLNEIKQFYRASLTTIEVFDDEGFDYNPITFPKFIASFSTLPPFEEINSVSLSGVTASIIEYDAATGSLSLDFNEDTLTPDSSYTAELNYTPSGGSAAVVSSTNTYDVAPLRNILLVILDDWAIDSSPVDNNATLNPGTTFAPMPTLEALADRGLRFTNAYAQSVCSPTRATILTGRYGFRHGVGDPSTPALPSSELALPEIFTAETSPYKLATFGKWHLGGGNTGPEVLGGWTHFAGILGGGVTNYTDWSKTVSTATTPNNTTNNFATYSTTDQVNEAVSFINSNPNDAWFIWLAFNAPHTPFHNPPSNLHDYPTYPTDVNGNVTGSDRRGAYEAALQALDTELGRLFATVDLDNTNIILIGDNGTPSAVVQAPYSNDHAKGSLYEGGVHVPLIMAGPDVTRTGLSNKLVHCVDLFSTILELADIDVASATAAVDTIDSKSLVPILNGQDSVERSVVSERFNSDTNNNGRSIRSDDFPDYRLIIFGDPTDSSDTSTYEMYHVVDDVNQQVPLTIPAVLDDAHYYAYNALIAKDIDLGPTAVVVSGDTLYLHLEETSGRSAAPQNLNLAPTLIDIDGVNATYLGRVDTTDASNRYWVKCTLPDTTSGPYANAIVTFTNVPMGNATRVLNVTEIIIAQ
;
A
#
# COMPACT_ATOMS: atom_id res chain seq x y z
N MET A 1 -55.04 25.98 -18.49
CA MET A 1 -53.94 26.67 -19.18
C MET A 1 -52.69 26.49 -18.33
N THR A 2 -51.63 25.99 -18.98
CA THR A 2 -50.20 26.08 -18.61
C THR A 2 -49.70 25.42 -17.31
N HIS A 3 -49.39 24.13 -17.46
CA HIS A 3 -48.09 23.46 -17.28
C HIS A 3 -47.45 23.21 -15.90
N SER A 4 -47.05 21.93 -15.78
CA SER A 4 -45.94 21.34 -15.04
C SER A 4 -46.22 20.62 -13.71
N ILE A 5 -46.26 19.30 -13.88
CA ILE A 5 -46.25 18.18 -12.95
C ILE A 5 -44.97 18.24 -12.08
N ARG A 6 -45.12 18.16 -10.75
CA ARG A 6 -44.04 17.82 -9.82
C ARG A 6 -44.07 16.32 -9.57
N LEU A 7 -43.03 15.62 -10.03
CA LEU A 7 -42.70 14.25 -9.64
C LEU A 7 -42.19 14.28 -8.19
N LEU A 8 -42.76 13.45 -7.32
CA LEU A 8 -42.13 13.03 -6.07
C LEU A 8 -41.05 11.99 -6.43
N PHE A 9 -39.78 12.29 -6.15
CA PHE A 9 -38.74 11.28 -5.97
C PHE A 9 -38.55 11.11 -4.46
N ILE A 10 -38.86 9.93 -3.95
CA ILE A 10 -38.50 9.49 -2.60
C ILE A 10 -37.12 8.84 -2.75
N LEU A 11 -36.11 9.49 -2.17
CA LEU A 11 -34.75 8.96 -2.04
C LEU A 11 -34.76 7.92 -0.91
N SER A 12 -34.50 6.66 -1.24
CA SER A 12 -34.15 5.63 -0.27
C SER A 12 -32.64 5.71 -0.04
N ILE A 13 -32.24 6.04 1.19
CA ILE A 13 -30.85 6.11 1.64
C ILE A 13 -30.37 4.67 1.86
N LEU A 14 -29.41 4.20 1.06
CA LEU A 14 -28.65 2.98 1.35
C LEU A 14 -27.49 3.34 2.28
N ALA A 15 -27.42 2.65 3.41
CA ALA A 15 -26.21 2.55 4.21
C ALA A 15 -25.22 1.66 3.44
N LEU A 16 -24.12 2.23 2.96
CA LEU A 16 -23.01 1.46 2.40
C LEU A 16 -22.06 1.11 3.54
N ASN A 17 -22.10 -0.15 3.98
CA ASN A 17 -20.95 -0.74 4.67
C ASN A 17 -19.72 -0.54 3.76
N LEU A 18 -18.56 -0.10 4.27
CA LEU A 18 -17.33 -0.26 3.50
C LEU A 18 -17.10 -1.76 3.29
N SER A 19 -17.49 -2.26 2.13
CA SER A 19 -17.02 -3.57 1.70
C SER A 19 -15.63 -3.40 1.12
N ALA A 20 -14.69 -4.24 1.53
CA ALA A 20 -13.44 -4.43 0.80
C ALA A 20 -13.77 -4.70 -0.69
N ASP A 21 -12.91 -4.22 -1.61
CA ASP A 21 -13.05 -4.53 -3.04
C ASP A 21 -13.00 -6.06 -3.22
N PRO A 22 -14.13 -6.72 -3.59
CA PRO A 22 -14.19 -8.18 -3.54
C PRO A 22 -13.22 -8.85 -4.52
N ILE A 23 -12.86 -8.19 -5.64
CA ILE A 23 -11.89 -8.77 -6.59
C ILE A 23 -10.44 -8.65 -6.11
N LEU A 24 -10.12 -7.68 -5.26
CA LEU A 24 -8.78 -7.60 -4.65
C LEU A 24 -8.63 -8.57 -3.48
N SER A 25 -9.68 -8.71 -2.68
CA SER A 25 -9.63 -9.42 -1.40
C SER A 25 -9.98 -10.92 -1.45
N SER A 26 -10.50 -11.43 -2.58
CA SER A 26 -10.95 -12.83 -2.68
C SER A 26 -9.88 -13.85 -3.07
N TRP A 27 -8.69 -13.42 -3.50
CA TRP A 27 -7.61 -14.32 -3.90
C TRP A 27 -7.06 -15.10 -2.69
N PHE A 28 -6.82 -16.40 -2.85
CA PHE A 28 -6.32 -17.24 -1.77
C PHE A 28 -4.80 -17.14 -1.69
N THR A 29 -4.31 -16.42 -0.68
CA THR A 29 -2.89 -16.08 -0.51
C THR A 29 -2.25 -16.70 0.73
N GLU A 30 -3.05 -17.31 1.61
CA GLU A 30 -2.61 -17.86 2.91
C GLU A 30 -1.45 -18.85 2.77
N HIS A 31 -1.42 -19.63 1.69
CA HIS A 31 -0.40 -20.66 1.44
C HIS A 31 0.61 -20.27 0.35
N SER A 32 0.62 -19.00 -0.08
CA SER A 32 1.52 -18.50 -1.15
C SER A 32 3.01 -18.76 -0.88
N GLY A 33 3.41 -18.93 0.38
CA GLY A 33 4.78 -19.30 0.78
C GLY A 33 5.10 -20.79 0.69
N GLN A 34 4.22 -21.66 0.18
CA GLN A 34 4.41 -23.11 0.09
C GLN A 34 4.82 -23.55 -1.32
N TYR A 35 5.70 -24.56 -1.40
CA TYR A 35 6.00 -25.19 -2.68
C TYR A 35 4.83 -26.01 -3.22
N ALA A 36 4.64 -25.97 -4.53
CA ALA A 36 3.72 -26.86 -5.23
C ALA A 36 4.16 -28.32 -5.07
N ARG A 37 3.18 -29.24 -4.94
CA ARG A 37 3.43 -30.66 -4.68
C ARG A 37 2.57 -31.56 -5.54
N ILE A 38 3.11 -32.71 -5.94
CA ILE A 38 2.34 -33.74 -6.65
C ILE A 38 2.53 -35.14 -6.05
N TYR A 39 1.53 -36.00 -6.26
CA TYR A 39 1.72 -37.44 -6.29
C TYR A 39 2.03 -37.89 -7.72
N GLU A 40 3.20 -38.49 -7.95
CA GLU A 40 3.57 -38.97 -9.29
C GLU A 40 2.79 -40.24 -9.68
N THR A 41 2.46 -41.08 -8.70
CA THR A 41 1.75 -42.35 -8.92
C THR A 41 0.73 -42.65 -7.82
N VAL A 42 -0.17 -43.60 -8.08
CA VAL A 42 -1.09 -44.14 -7.07
C VAL A 42 -0.34 -44.74 -5.87
N ALA A 43 0.88 -45.24 -6.07
CA ALA A 43 1.68 -45.77 -4.97
C ALA A 43 2.15 -44.65 -4.03
N ASP A 44 2.50 -43.48 -4.59
CA ASP A 44 2.89 -42.29 -3.83
C ASP A 44 1.69 -41.70 -3.09
N GLU A 45 0.53 -41.61 -3.76
CA GLU A 45 -0.75 -41.20 -3.15
C GLU A 45 -1.13 -42.13 -1.98
N SER A 46 -1.05 -43.45 -2.18
CA SER A 46 -1.37 -44.44 -1.13
C SER A 46 -0.38 -44.41 0.05
N ALA A 47 0.84 -43.93 -0.19
CA ALA A 47 1.88 -43.77 0.82
C ALA A 47 1.88 -42.37 1.46
N LEU A 48 1.04 -41.44 0.98
CA LEU A 48 1.05 -40.02 1.35
C LEU A 48 2.45 -39.41 1.22
N ASN A 49 3.14 -39.71 0.12
CA ASN A 49 4.51 -39.27 -0.15
C ASN A 49 4.56 -38.30 -1.35
N PRO A 50 4.12 -37.04 -1.19
CA PRO A 50 4.19 -36.05 -2.25
C PRO A 50 5.61 -35.56 -2.48
N VAL A 51 5.88 -35.01 -3.67
CA VAL A 51 7.18 -34.44 -4.05
C VAL A 51 7.03 -32.98 -4.52
N THR A 52 8.05 -32.15 -4.25
CA THR A 52 8.13 -30.74 -4.67
C THR A 52 8.90 -30.54 -5.97
N THR A 53 9.52 -31.60 -6.49
CA THR A 53 10.14 -31.67 -7.82
C THR A 53 9.70 -32.96 -8.48
N TRP A 54 9.51 -32.94 -9.79
CA TRP A 54 8.99 -34.10 -10.51
C TRP A 54 9.42 -34.09 -11.97
N SER A 55 9.54 -35.28 -12.55
CA SER A 55 9.89 -35.44 -13.97
C SER A 55 9.21 -36.68 -14.53
N HIS A 56 8.39 -36.48 -15.55
CA HIS A 56 7.62 -37.55 -16.17
C HIS A 56 8.56 -38.59 -16.79
N PRO A 57 8.42 -39.88 -16.46
CA PRO A 57 9.42 -40.91 -16.73
C PRO A 57 9.68 -41.16 -18.22
N ASN A 58 8.74 -40.82 -19.11
CA ASN A 58 8.86 -41.13 -20.53
C ASN A 58 9.41 -39.98 -21.39
N ASN A 59 9.31 -38.73 -20.93
CA ASN A 59 9.69 -37.56 -21.74
C ASN A 59 10.39 -36.43 -20.97
N GLY A 60 10.52 -36.55 -19.65
CA GLY A 60 11.22 -35.58 -18.80
C GLY A 60 10.46 -34.29 -18.50
N SER A 61 9.21 -34.14 -18.95
CA SER A 61 8.38 -32.97 -18.63
C SER A 61 8.06 -32.91 -17.13
N GLY A 62 8.00 -31.72 -16.54
CA GLY A 62 7.74 -31.53 -15.11
C GLY A 62 8.50 -30.33 -14.54
N GLN A 63 8.65 -30.31 -13.23
CA GLN A 63 9.22 -29.22 -12.46
C GLN A 63 10.57 -29.64 -11.84
N ALA A 64 11.67 -29.07 -12.35
CA ALA A 64 13.03 -29.50 -12.01
C ALA A 64 13.55 -28.92 -10.68
N LEU A 65 13.11 -27.71 -10.33
CA LEU A 65 13.38 -27.04 -9.05
C LEU A 65 12.05 -26.76 -8.35
N PRO A 66 11.97 -26.76 -7.01
CA PRO A 66 10.75 -26.38 -6.31
C PRO A 66 10.24 -25.01 -6.80
N THR A 67 8.92 -24.81 -6.81
CA THR A 67 8.30 -23.52 -7.17
C THR A 67 7.10 -23.29 -6.26
N TYR A 68 6.75 -22.03 -5.99
CA TYR A 68 5.64 -21.72 -5.09
C TYR A 68 4.29 -21.94 -5.76
N ALA A 69 3.33 -22.43 -4.97
CA ALA A 69 1.99 -22.71 -5.44
C ALA A 69 1.14 -21.43 -5.58
N GLY A 70 0.22 -21.48 -6.53
CA GLY A 70 -0.91 -20.57 -6.66
C GLY A 70 -0.55 -19.11 -6.97
N VAL A 71 -1.32 -18.18 -6.40
CA VAL A 71 -1.15 -16.74 -6.60
C VAL A 71 -0.05 -16.21 -5.68
N HIS A 72 0.91 -15.50 -6.26
CA HIS A 72 2.03 -14.91 -5.53
C HIS A 72 2.17 -13.40 -5.71
N GLU A 73 1.47 -12.77 -6.64
CA GLU A 73 1.42 -11.31 -6.75
C GLU A 73 0.00 -10.88 -7.11
N ILE A 74 -0.53 -9.89 -6.41
CA ILE A 74 -1.78 -9.22 -6.77
C ILE A 74 -1.44 -7.75 -6.95
N ALA A 75 -1.68 -7.22 -8.14
CA ALA A 75 -1.46 -5.82 -8.46
C ALA A 75 -2.73 -5.19 -9.04
N TYR A 76 -2.85 -3.87 -8.99
CA TYR A 76 -4.03 -3.21 -9.53
C TYR A 76 -3.74 -1.82 -10.09
N THR A 77 -4.63 -1.38 -10.98
CA THR A 77 -4.80 0.01 -11.34
C THR A 77 -6.23 0.43 -10.99
N GLU A 78 -6.59 1.69 -11.22
CA GLU A 78 -7.97 2.15 -11.08
C GLU A 78 -8.99 1.28 -11.84
N ALA A 79 -8.59 0.69 -12.98
CA ALA A 79 -9.50 -0.03 -13.86
C ALA A 79 -9.38 -1.56 -13.83
N ASN A 80 -8.25 -2.12 -13.38
CA ASN A 80 -8.00 -3.56 -13.51
C ASN A 80 -7.26 -4.13 -12.30
N VAL A 81 -7.50 -5.41 -12.04
CA VAL A 81 -6.70 -6.27 -11.15
C VAL A 81 -5.84 -7.18 -12.02
N TYR A 82 -4.62 -7.44 -11.58
CA TYR A 82 -3.67 -8.35 -12.18
C TYR A 82 -3.30 -9.38 -11.13
N ILE A 83 -3.35 -10.65 -11.49
CA ILE A 83 -2.77 -11.72 -10.69
C ILE A 83 -1.58 -12.30 -11.41
N ARG A 84 -0.54 -12.59 -10.63
CA ARG A 84 0.54 -13.46 -11.06
C ARG A 84 0.45 -14.79 -10.33
N THR A 85 0.67 -15.87 -11.07
CA THR A 85 0.54 -17.22 -10.55
C THR A 85 1.46 -18.19 -11.26
N SER A 86 1.94 -19.20 -10.52
CA SER A 86 2.62 -20.34 -11.12
C SER A 86 1.66 -21.22 -11.96
N GLY A 87 0.36 -21.12 -11.73
CA GLY A 87 -0.66 -21.99 -12.32
C GLY A 87 -0.73 -23.38 -11.67
N LEU A 88 -0.05 -23.58 -10.53
CA LEU A 88 -0.01 -24.83 -9.79
C LEU A 88 -0.80 -24.72 -8.48
N GLY A 89 -1.45 -25.79 -8.02
CA GLY A 89 -2.33 -25.75 -6.86
C GLY A 89 -1.64 -25.81 -5.51
N PHE A 90 -2.30 -25.23 -4.49
CA PHE A 90 -1.94 -25.38 -3.07
C PHE A 90 -2.27 -26.77 -2.51
N HIS A 91 -3.16 -27.52 -3.16
CA HIS A 91 -3.43 -28.91 -2.84
C HIS A 91 -2.36 -29.81 -3.46
N VAL A 92 -2.17 -31.02 -2.92
CA VAL A 92 -1.30 -32.01 -3.56
C VAL A 92 -1.97 -32.47 -4.85
N MET A 93 -1.38 -32.11 -6.00
CA MET A 93 -1.94 -32.39 -7.32
C MET A 93 -1.65 -33.83 -7.77
N GLY A 94 -2.41 -34.32 -8.75
CA GLY A 94 -2.20 -35.65 -9.30
C GLY A 94 -2.58 -36.78 -8.34
N PRO A 95 -2.30 -38.04 -8.70
CA PRO A 95 -1.64 -38.49 -9.93
C PRO A 95 -2.61 -38.56 -11.13
N TRP A 96 -2.08 -38.46 -12.36
CA TRP A 96 -2.88 -38.44 -13.60
C TRP A 96 -2.63 -39.65 -14.51
N TYR A 97 -3.70 -40.22 -15.06
CA TYR A 97 -3.66 -41.44 -15.89
C TYR A 97 -4.55 -41.35 -17.14
N LEU A 98 -4.30 -42.20 -18.14
CA LEU A 98 -5.09 -42.27 -19.39
C LEU A 98 -6.18 -43.35 -19.37
N ASN A 99 -6.28 -44.15 -18.30
CA ASN A 99 -7.20 -45.27 -18.22
C ASN A 99 -7.68 -45.53 -16.79
N GLU A 100 -8.89 -46.11 -16.66
CA GLU A 100 -9.55 -46.34 -15.37
C GLU A 100 -8.77 -47.28 -14.45
N GLU A 101 -8.03 -48.24 -15.02
CA GLU A 101 -7.18 -49.14 -14.22
C GLU A 101 -5.92 -48.44 -13.65
N ARG A 102 -5.70 -47.16 -13.99
CA ARG A 102 -4.55 -46.34 -13.56
C ARG A 102 -3.20 -47.02 -13.83
N THR A 103 -3.03 -47.56 -15.04
CA THR A 103 -1.80 -48.26 -15.46
C THR A 103 -0.99 -47.50 -16.51
N ASN A 104 -1.59 -46.50 -17.17
CA ASN A 104 -0.95 -45.70 -18.22
C ASN A 104 -0.90 -44.24 -17.77
N LEU A 105 0.30 -43.74 -17.44
CA LEU A 105 0.50 -42.36 -16.97
C LEU A 105 0.08 -41.34 -18.04
N PHE A 106 -0.40 -40.20 -17.59
CA PHE A 106 -0.68 -39.08 -18.48
C PHE A 106 0.61 -38.57 -19.16
N PRO A 107 0.60 -38.18 -20.45
CA PRO A 107 1.84 -38.01 -21.21
C PRO A 107 2.79 -36.91 -20.75
N ASN A 108 2.31 -35.90 -20.02
CA ASN A 108 3.12 -34.80 -19.51
C ASN A 108 2.78 -34.51 -18.05
N TYR A 109 3.70 -33.95 -17.29
CA TYR A 109 3.42 -33.35 -15.98
C TYR A 109 3.39 -31.82 -16.07
N PRO A 110 2.61 -31.14 -15.21
CA PRO A 110 2.54 -29.69 -15.19
C PRO A 110 3.86 -29.06 -14.68
N SER A 111 4.06 -27.78 -14.93
CA SER A 111 5.18 -26.99 -14.42
C SER A 111 4.77 -25.52 -14.28
N ASN A 112 5.58 -24.71 -13.61
CA ASN A 112 5.38 -23.27 -13.48
C ASN A 112 5.13 -22.62 -14.86
N THR A 113 4.06 -21.82 -14.96
CA THR A 113 3.69 -21.09 -16.18
C THR A 113 4.07 -19.61 -16.15
N SER A 114 4.43 -19.05 -14.99
CA SER A 114 4.70 -17.62 -14.79
C SER A 114 3.59 -16.72 -15.41
N ALA A 115 2.32 -17.11 -15.25
CA ALA A 115 1.22 -16.43 -15.91
C ALA A 115 0.86 -15.12 -15.20
N ILE A 116 0.59 -14.07 -15.97
CA ILE A 116 -0.05 -12.83 -15.47
C ILE A 116 -1.41 -12.69 -16.14
N PHE A 117 -2.48 -12.59 -15.35
CA PHE A 117 -3.83 -12.44 -15.87
C PHE A 117 -4.50 -11.17 -15.36
N ARG A 118 -5.13 -10.43 -16.27
CA ARG A 118 -5.84 -9.18 -16.00
C ARG A 118 -7.35 -9.41 -15.92
N PHE A 119 -7.99 -8.82 -14.92
CA PHE A 119 -9.44 -8.71 -14.78
C PHE A 119 -9.88 -7.25 -14.67
N PRO A 120 -11.02 -6.84 -15.24
CA PRO A 120 -11.57 -5.51 -14.99
C PRO A 120 -12.12 -5.43 -13.55
N ARG A 121 -11.86 -4.32 -12.83
CA ARG A 121 -12.39 -4.10 -11.47
C ARG A 121 -13.91 -3.93 -11.44
N VAL A 122 -14.46 -3.37 -12.51
CA VAL A 122 -15.91 -3.22 -12.70
C VAL A 122 -16.33 -4.07 -13.90
N PRO A 123 -17.24 -5.05 -13.72
CA PRO A 123 -17.75 -5.85 -14.84
C PRO A 123 -18.39 -4.95 -15.90
N GLY A 124 -18.09 -5.22 -17.17
CA GLY A 124 -18.65 -4.46 -18.28
C GLY A 124 -20.17 -4.70 -18.43
N ALA A 125 -20.91 -3.67 -18.85
CA ALA A 125 -22.34 -3.80 -19.09
C ALA A 125 -22.65 -4.96 -20.08
N PRO A 126 -23.73 -5.74 -19.87
CA PRO A 126 -24.05 -6.87 -20.73
C PRO A 126 -24.30 -6.42 -22.17
N PRO A 127 -23.54 -6.92 -23.15
CA PRO A 127 -23.71 -6.51 -24.54
C PRO A 127 -25.02 -7.06 -25.13
N ILE A 128 -25.53 -6.39 -26.17
CA ILE A 128 -26.73 -6.87 -26.92
C ILE A 128 -26.46 -8.24 -27.55
N SER A 129 -25.24 -8.45 -28.07
CA SER A 129 -24.77 -9.73 -28.61
C SER A 129 -23.77 -10.34 -27.65
N LYS A 130 -24.06 -11.55 -27.16
CA LYS A 130 -23.16 -12.28 -26.25
C LYS A 130 -21.95 -12.84 -26.99
N THR A 131 -20.82 -12.90 -26.29
CA THR A 131 -19.57 -13.46 -26.82
C THR A 131 -19.48 -14.94 -26.45
N ALA A 132 -19.21 -15.80 -27.43
CA ALA A 132 -18.99 -17.23 -27.17
C ALA A 132 -17.63 -17.47 -26.50
N THR A 133 -17.55 -18.47 -25.63
CA THR A 133 -16.29 -18.86 -24.98
C THR A 133 -15.34 -19.53 -25.98
N GLY A 134 -14.04 -19.24 -25.84
CA GLY A 134 -12.95 -19.85 -26.61
C GLY A 134 -12.56 -21.23 -26.07
N ASN A 135 -11.59 -21.89 -26.70
CA ASN A 135 -10.92 -23.05 -26.09
C ASN A 135 -9.89 -22.55 -25.07
N GLY A 136 -9.59 -23.36 -24.05
CA GLY A 136 -8.61 -23.03 -23.00
C GLY A 136 -9.21 -22.19 -21.88
N THR A 137 -8.38 -21.39 -21.23
CA THR A 137 -8.74 -20.58 -20.06
C THR A 137 -9.84 -19.57 -20.37
N ILE A 138 -10.88 -19.52 -19.54
CA ILE A 138 -12.02 -18.59 -19.61
C ILE A 138 -12.15 -17.72 -18.35
N GLY A 139 -11.29 -17.95 -17.36
CA GLY A 139 -11.17 -17.23 -16.10
C GLY A 139 -10.08 -17.87 -15.24
N TYR A 140 -9.88 -17.37 -14.03
CA TYR A 140 -9.04 -18.02 -13.03
C TYR A 140 -9.84 -18.23 -11.76
N PHE A 141 -9.60 -19.36 -11.10
CA PHE A 141 -10.03 -19.56 -9.74
C PHE A 141 -9.08 -18.83 -8.78
N VAL A 142 -9.54 -18.57 -7.54
CA VAL A 142 -8.81 -17.76 -6.57
C VAL A 142 -7.51 -18.38 -6.06
N ASP A 143 -7.28 -19.67 -6.32
CA ASP A 143 -5.99 -20.35 -6.12
C ASP A 143 -4.98 -20.10 -7.25
N GLY A 144 -5.35 -19.34 -8.29
CA GLY A 144 -4.47 -19.06 -9.43
C GLY A 144 -4.47 -20.15 -10.50
N ILE A 145 -5.35 -21.15 -10.41
CA ILE A 145 -5.47 -22.18 -11.44
C ILE A 145 -6.46 -21.73 -12.54
N GLY A 146 -6.11 -22.04 -13.79
CA GLY A 146 -6.94 -21.73 -14.95
C GLY A 146 -8.29 -22.43 -14.90
N MET A 147 -9.37 -21.66 -15.03
CA MET A 147 -10.71 -22.19 -15.32
C MET A 147 -10.82 -22.41 -16.82
N PHE A 148 -10.91 -23.66 -17.27
CA PHE A 148 -11.01 -23.98 -18.69
C PHE A 148 -12.46 -24.11 -19.14
N ASP A 149 -12.65 -23.85 -20.44
CA ASP A 149 -13.90 -24.09 -21.14
C ASP A 149 -14.35 -25.56 -21.01
N SER A 150 -15.65 -25.82 -20.96
CA SER A 150 -16.19 -27.19 -20.78
C SER A 150 -15.93 -28.14 -21.95
N ARG A 151 -15.29 -27.68 -23.05
CA ARG A 151 -14.85 -28.53 -24.17
C ARG A 151 -13.40 -28.98 -23.98
N ASP A 152 -13.12 -30.20 -24.41
CA ASP A 152 -11.77 -30.76 -24.51
C ASP A 152 -11.03 -30.37 -25.83
N ALA A 153 -11.54 -29.36 -26.54
CA ALA A 153 -11.12 -28.92 -27.88
C ALA A 153 -11.38 -29.89 -29.06
N PHE A 154 -11.96 -31.08 -28.84
CA PHE A 154 -12.25 -32.06 -29.88
C PHE A 154 -13.74 -32.16 -30.22
N SER A 155 -14.03 -32.67 -31.42
CA SER A 155 -15.40 -32.89 -31.91
C SER A 155 -15.49 -34.11 -32.82
N TYR A 156 -16.71 -34.60 -33.04
CA TYR A 156 -16.97 -35.71 -33.94
C TYR A 156 -16.72 -35.33 -35.41
N SER A 157 -16.19 -36.27 -36.20
CA SER A 157 -16.08 -36.16 -37.65
C SER A 157 -16.99 -37.17 -38.35
N ASN A 158 -17.98 -36.68 -39.10
CA ASN A 158 -18.88 -37.48 -39.92
C ASN A 158 -18.15 -38.25 -41.01
N SER A 159 -17.21 -37.58 -41.68
CA SER A 159 -16.46 -38.16 -42.79
C SER A 159 -15.57 -39.34 -42.38
N ASN A 160 -15.12 -39.35 -41.12
CA ASN A 160 -14.28 -40.41 -40.55
C ASN A 160 -15.04 -41.34 -39.59
N ALA A 161 -16.31 -41.04 -39.32
CA ALA A 161 -17.17 -41.76 -38.38
C ALA A 161 -16.54 -41.98 -36.99
N GLY A 162 -15.98 -40.92 -36.40
CA GLY A 162 -15.31 -40.99 -35.10
C GLY A 162 -14.99 -39.63 -34.49
N ASP A 163 -14.69 -39.63 -33.18
CA ASP A 163 -14.18 -38.44 -32.50
C ASP A 163 -12.76 -38.15 -32.94
N ALA A 164 -12.47 -36.89 -33.24
CA ALA A 164 -11.09 -36.43 -33.33
C ALA A 164 -10.44 -36.57 -31.95
N ARG A 165 -9.17 -36.97 -31.92
CA ARG A 165 -8.34 -37.14 -30.72
C ARG A 165 -6.94 -36.56 -30.99
N PRO A 166 -6.12 -36.29 -29.95
CA PRO A 166 -4.77 -35.76 -30.15
C PRO A 166 -3.88 -36.56 -31.14
N ASN A 167 -4.17 -37.85 -31.32
CA ASN A 167 -3.43 -38.77 -32.20
C ASN A 167 -4.22 -39.22 -33.44
N SER A 168 -5.33 -38.54 -33.76
CA SER A 168 -6.10 -38.80 -34.98
C SER A 168 -5.50 -38.07 -36.18
N ASP A 169 -5.48 -38.70 -37.34
CA ASP A 169 -5.05 -38.08 -38.60
C ASP A 169 -6.13 -37.15 -39.21
N PHE A 170 -7.16 -36.78 -38.44
CA PHE A 170 -8.30 -35.97 -38.88
C PHE A 170 -8.79 -35.02 -37.78
N THR A 171 -9.46 -33.94 -38.20
CA THR A 171 -10.12 -32.96 -37.33
C THR A 171 -11.63 -33.22 -37.25
N GLY A 172 -12.25 -32.85 -36.14
CA GLY A 172 -13.70 -32.90 -35.98
C GLY A 172 -14.40 -31.79 -36.78
N ASP A 173 -15.71 -31.96 -36.97
CA ASP A 173 -16.52 -31.05 -37.79
C ASP A 173 -16.95 -29.78 -37.01
N GLY A 174 -16.72 -29.72 -35.69
CA GLY A 174 -17.10 -28.60 -34.82
C GLY A 174 -18.58 -28.55 -34.44
N ILE A 175 -19.40 -29.49 -34.92
CA ILE A 175 -20.84 -29.53 -34.68
C ILE A 175 -21.16 -30.20 -33.34
N TRP A 176 -20.62 -31.39 -33.11
CA TRP A 176 -20.77 -32.16 -31.88
C TRP A 176 -19.45 -32.13 -31.11
N ASN A 177 -19.34 -31.23 -30.13
CA ASN A 177 -18.11 -30.98 -29.36
C ASN A 177 -18.12 -31.84 -28.11
N ARG A 178 -17.01 -32.51 -27.84
CA ARG A 178 -16.90 -33.40 -26.69
C ARG A 178 -16.94 -32.57 -25.39
N ASP A 179 -17.70 -33.07 -24.44
CA ASP A 179 -17.77 -32.53 -23.08
C ASP A 179 -16.57 -33.02 -22.26
N ALA A 180 -15.69 -32.13 -21.83
CA ALA A 180 -14.43 -32.50 -21.19
C ALA A 180 -14.62 -33.36 -19.95
N TYR A 181 -15.59 -33.06 -19.08
CA TYR A 181 -15.80 -33.84 -17.86
C TYR A 181 -16.20 -35.28 -18.19
N ILE A 182 -17.08 -35.49 -19.16
CA ILE A 182 -17.50 -36.84 -19.55
C ILE A 182 -16.38 -37.59 -20.28
N ASN A 183 -15.56 -36.86 -21.04
CA ASN A 183 -14.62 -37.44 -21.99
C ASN A 183 -13.18 -37.60 -21.46
N GLU A 184 -12.85 -36.87 -20.41
CA GLU A 184 -11.50 -36.76 -19.86
C GLU A 184 -11.45 -37.01 -18.36
N SER A 185 -12.57 -37.27 -17.67
CA SER A 185 -12.59 -37.52 -16.21
C SER A 185 -11.62 -38.60 -15.75
N VAL A 186 -11.34 -39.60 -16.57
CA VAL A 186 -10.34 -40.65 -16.28
C VAL A 186 -8.93 -40.08 -16.08
N THR A 187 -8.68 -38.88 -16.62
CA THR A 187 -7.41 -38.17 -16.58
C THR A 187 -7.33 -37.12 -15.48
N PHE A 188 -8.43 -36.84 -14.80
CA PHE A 188 -8.44 -35.89 -13.69
C PHE A 188 -7.91 -36.53 -12.41
N ASP A 189 -7.27 -35.72 -11.58
CA ASP A 189 -6.96 -36.07 -10.20
C ASP A 189 -8.21 -35.96 -9.29
N SER A 190 -8.00 -36.17 -7.99
CA SER A 190 -9.08 -36.07 -6.99
C SER A 190 -9.67 -34.67 -6.85
N ALA A 191 -8.97 -33.64 -7.31
CA ALA A 191 -9.43 -32.25 -7.32
C ALA A 191 -10.15 -31.86 -8.63
N HIS A 192 -10.39 -32.82 -9.53
CA HIS A 192 -10.94 -32.58 -10.87
C HIS A 192 -10.05 -31.74 -11.79
N ALA A 193 -8.73 -31.77 -11.57
CA ALA A 193 -7.76 -31.06 -12.39
C ALA A 193 -6.89 -32.03 -13.20
N HIS A 194 -6.38 -31.53 -14.32
CA HIS A 194 -5.32 -32.18 -15.10
C HIS A 194 -4.56 -31.11 -15.89
N GLN A 195 -3.79 -31.51 -16.90
CA GLN A 195 -2.87 -30.64 -17.61
C GLN A 195 -2.98 -30.72 -19.13
N ALA A 196 -2.84 -29.56 -19.77
CA ALA A 196 -2.66 -29.39 -21.22
C ALA A 196 -1.25 -28.86 -21.49
N GLY A 197 -0.33 -29.75 -21.86
CA GLY A 197 1.09 -29.42 -21.84
C GLY A 197 1.56 -29.21 -20.41
N ILE A 198 2.07 -28.01 -20.10
CA ILE A 198 2.49 -27.62 -18.74
C ILE A 198 1.36 -27.01 -17.90
N ASN A 199 0.25 -26.61 -18.52
CA ASN A 199 -0.80 -25.81 -17.89
C ASN A 199 -1.79 -26.71 -17.11
N HIS A 200 -1.73 -26.65 -15.79
CA HIS A 200 -2.66 -27.32 -14.87
C HIS A 200 -3.96 -26.52 -14.73
N HIS A 201 -5.11 -27.18 -14.87
CA HIS A 201 -6.39 -26.48 -14.98
C HIS A 201 -7.60 -27.35 -14.60
N TYR A 202 -8.73 -26.68 -14.36
CA TYR A 202 -10.02 -27.32 -14.09
C TYR A 202 -11.00 -27.12 -15.25
N HIS A 203 -11.63 -28.21 -15.71
CA HIS A 203 -12.80 -28.16 -16.59
C HIS A 203 -14.14 -28.14 -15.84
N ALA A 204 -14.13 -28.61 -14.59
CA ALA A 204 -15.30 -28.76 -13.74
C ALA A 204 -15.13 -27.98 -12.42
N ASN A 205 -16.02 -28.19 -11.44
CA ASN A 205 -15.87 -27.55 -10.13
C ASN A 205 -14.61 -28.08 -9.42
N PRO A 206 -13.82 -27.21 -8.76
CA PRO A 206 -12.61 -27.59 -8.03
C PRO A 206 -12.90 -27.88 -6.54
N PRO A 207 -13.17 -29.14 -6.13
CA PRO A 207 -13.47 -29.46 -4.73
C PRO A 207 -12.31 -29.18 -3.77
N ALA A 208 -11.05 -29.28 -4.22
CA ALA A 208 -9.89 -28.96 -3.39
C ALA A 208 -9.84 -27.47 -3.02
N LEU A 209 -10.03 -26.58 -3.99
CA LEU A 209 -10.15 -25.15 -3.72
C LEU A 209 -11.34 -24.85 -2.81
N ARG A 210 -12.51 -25.45 -3.08
CA ARG A 210 -13.71 -25.28 -2.26
C ARG A 210 -13.45 -25.62 -0.79
N HIS A 211 -12.71 -26.70 -0.53
CA HIS A 211 -12.28 -27.04 0.82
C HIS A 211 -11.34 -25.98 1.42
N LEU A 212 -10.33 -25.53 0.68
CA LEU A 212 -9.34 -24.54 1.15
C LEU A 212 -9.98 -23.21 1.56
N ILE A 213 -11.00 -22.75 0.84
CA ILE A 213 -11.69 -21.48 1.13
C ILE A 213 -12.90 -21.66 2.07
N GLY A 214 -13.06 -22.83 2.69
CA GLY A 214 -14.10 -23.09 3.70
C GLY A 214 -15.52 -23.27 3.14
N ASP A 215 -15.67 -23.58 1.85
CA ASP A 215 -16.97 -23.95 1.27
C ASP A 215 -17.40 -25.36 1.74
N SER A 216 -18.58 -25.80 1.29
CA SER A 216 -19.25 -27.05 1.68
C SER A 216 -18.60 -28.36 1.17
N VAL A 217 -17.30 -28.54 1.41
CA VAL A 217 -16.53 -29.74 1.02
C VAL A 217 -15.63 -30.21 2.18
N ASP A 218 -15.78 -31.47 2.56
CA ASP A 218 -14.88 -32.14 3.51
C ASP A 218 -13.70 -32.79 2.75
N TYR A 219 -12.50 -32.74 3.33
CA TYR A 219 -11.30 -33.42 2.81
C TYR A 219 -10.85 -34.54 3.76
N ASP A 220 -10.67 -35.75 3.23
CA ASP A 220 -10.04 -36.87 3.92
C ASP A 220 -8.60 -37.04 3.44
N ALA A 221 -7.66 -36.55 4.24
CA ALA A 221 -6.23 -36.63 3.95
C ALA A 221 -5.68 -38.07 3.90
N SER A 222 -6.37 -39.05 4.50
CA SER A 222 -5.90 -40.44 4.51
C SER A 222 -6.18 -41.17 3.19
N THR A 223 -7.17 -40.69 2.44
CA THR A 223 -7.59 -41.25 1.15
C THR A 223 -7.42 -40.29 -0.01
N ASN A 224 -6.99 -39.05 0.24
CA ASN A 224 -6.90 -37.96 -0.73
C ASN A 224 -8.24 -37.73 -1.47
N THR A 225 -9.34 -37.70 -0.73
CA THR A 225 -10.69 -37.60 -1.31
C THR A 225 -11.46 -36.42 -0.77
N TYR A 226 -12.24 -35.78 -1.64
CA TYR A 226 -13.13 -34.68 -1.31
C TYR A 226 -14.59 -35.16 -1.38
N THR A 227 -15.39 -34.80 -0.37
CA THR A 227 -16.81 -35.18 -0.29
C THR A 227 -17.67 -33.96 -0.04
N GLU A 228 -18.77 -33.84 -0.78
CA GLU A 228 -19.73 -32.76 -0.58
C GLU A 228 -20.38 -32.84 0.80
N ASN A 229 -20.32 -31.75 1.56
CA ASN A 229 -20.92 -31.66 2.88
C ASN A 229 -21.46 -30.24 3.12
N PHE A 230 -22.76 -30.05 2.88
CA PHE A 230 -23.39 -28.74 3.01
C PHE A 230 -23.30 -28.21 4.45
N ASN A 231 -22.54 -27.15 4.64
CA ASN A 231 -22.26 -26.56 5.96
C ASN A 231 -23.30 -25.49 6.38
N GLY A 232 -24.28 -25.19 5.53
CA GLY A 232 -25.33 -24.20 5.80
C GLY A 232 -24.98 -22.76 5.40
N GLN A 233 -23.81 -22.52 4.81
CA GLN A 233 -23.32 -21.18 4.45
C GLN A 233 -23.39 -20.94 2.94
N HIS A 234 -23.48 -19.65 2.56
CA HIS A 234 -23.34 -19.22 1.16
C HIS A 234 -21.92 -19.54 0.70
N SER A 235 -21.76 -20.08 -0.50
CA SER A 235 -20.42 -20.34 -1.01
C SER A 235 -19.64 -19.03 -1.15
N PRO A 236 -18.34 -19.00 -0.84
CA PRO A 236 -17.49 -17.83 -1.08
C PRO A 236 -17.22 -17.63 -2.59
N ILE A 237 -16.69 -16.47 -2.96
CA ILE A 237 -16.15 -16.24 -4.31
C ILE A 237 -15.05 -17.28 -4.57
N MET A 238 -15.24 -18.07 -5.63
CA MET A 238 -14.29 -19.10 -6.05
C MET A 238 -13.36 -18.63 -7.14
N GLY A 239 -13.72 -17.60 -7.89
CA GLY A 239 -12.93 -17.14 -9.03
C GLY A 239 -13.57 -16.00 -9.79
N TRP A 240 -12.86 -15.58 -10.84
CA TRP A 240 -13.24 -14.48 -11.70
C TRP A 240 -13.23 -14.93 -13.16
N VAL A 241 -14.34 -14.67 -13.85
CA VAL A 241 -14.50 -14.98 -15.27
C VAL A 241 -13.93 -13.83 -16.11
N ARG A 242 -13.51 -14.10 -17.35
CA ARG A 242 -12.93 -13.08 -18.26
C ARG A 242 -13.80 -11.83 -18.47
N ASP A 243 -15.10 -11.90 -18.23
CA ASP A 243 -16.01 -10.75 -18.31
C ASP A 243 -16.10 -9.90 -17.03
N GLY A 244 -15.32 -10.26 -16.00
CA GLY A 244 -15.20 -9.54 -14.75
C GLY A 244 -16.21 -9.96 -13.68
N TYR A 245 -17.16 -10.84 -14.00
CA TYR A 245 -18.14 -11.29 -13.01
C TYR A 245 -17.58 -12.42 -12.12
N PRO A 246 -17.96 -12.45 -10.83
CA PRO A 246 -17.52 -13.50 -9.92
C PRO A 246 -18.21 -14.83 -10.24
N ILE A 247 -17.51 -15.93 -9.96
CA ILE A 247 -18.09 -17.27 -9.87
C ILE A 247 -18.06 -17.75 -8.41
N TYR A 248 -19.15 -18.35 -7.96
CA TYR A 248 -19.29 -18.90 -6.62
C TYR A 248 -19.36 -20.43 -6.65
N GLY A 249 -19.18 -21.02 -5.48
CA GLY A 249 -19.57 -22.42 -5.22
C GLY A 249 -21.07 -22.65 -5.45
N PRO A 250 -21.55 -23.89 -5.31
CA PRO A 250 -22.88 -24.27 -5.76
C PRO A 250 -24.01 -23.79 -4.83
N TYR A 251 -23.70 -23.13 -3.70
CA TYR A 251 -24.67 -22.69 -2.71
C TYR A 251 -24.86 -21.18 -2.70
N GLY A 252 -26.12 -20.76 -2.79
CA GLY A 252 -26.52 -19.36 -2.75
C GLY A 252 -27.82 -19.15 -1.98
N TYR A 253 -28.20 -17.88 -1.79
CA TYR A 253 -29.48 -17.53 -1.15
C TYR A 253 -30.68 -18.08 -1.93
N ASP A 254 -31.67 -18.66 -1.23
CA ASP A 254 -32.90 -19.20 -1.83
C ASP A 254 -33.68 -18.10 -2.55
N ASP A 255 -33.89 -16.98 -1.86
CA ASP A 255 -34.38 -15.74 -2.47
C ASP A 255 -33.17 -14.92 -2.97
N PRO A 256 -33.01 -14.73 -4.29
CA PRO A 256 -31.88 -13.99 -4.84
C PRO A 256 -31.84 -12.52 -4.40
N ASP A 257 -32.93 -11.95 -3.89
CA ASP A 257 -33.03 -10.55 -3.47
C ASP A 257 -32.97 -10.35 -1.94
N ASP A 258 -32.82 -11.43 -1.16
CA ASP A 258 -32.78 -11.39 0.32
C ASP A 258 -31.61 -12.21 0.89
N THR A 259 -30.62 -11.51 1.45
CA THR A 259 -29.44 -12.08 2.13
C THR A 259 -29.78 -12.77 3.46
N ASN A 260 -31.00 -12.60 3.97
CA ASN A 260 -31.48 -13.32 5.16
C ASN A 260 -32.26 -14.60 4.81
N SER A 261 -32.47 -14.88 3.52
CA SER A 261 -33.14 -16.11 3.10
C SER A 261 -32.25 -17.33 3.40
N THR A 262 -32.86 -18.51 3.41
CA THR A 262 -32.11 -19.75 3.62
C THR A 262 -31.11 -19.97 2.48
N VAL A 263 -29.94 -20.49 2.78
CA VAL A 263 -28.99 -20.91 1.74
C VAL A 263 -29.33 -22.32 1.24
N ARG A 264 -29.24 -22.54 -0.07
CA ARG A 264 -29.41 -23.85 -0.70
C ARG A 264 -28.58 -24.00 -1.96
N ARG A 265 -28.52 -25.21 -2.50
CA ARG A 265 -27.86 -25.47 -3.77
C ARG A 265 -28.61 -24.82 -4.93
N MET A 266 -27.89 -24.17 -5.83
CA MET A 266 -28.38 -23.63 -7.09
C MET A 266 -28.57 -24.74 -8.14
N ILE A 267 -29.68 -24.69 -8.87
CA ILE A 267 -30.07 -25.67 -9.87
C ILE A 267 -29.84 -25.08 -11.27
N THR A 268 -29.00 -25.73 -12.07
CA THR A 268 -28.78 -25.33 -13.46
C THR A 268 -30.02 -25.57 -14.33
N GLY A 269 -30.23 -24.71 -15.33
CA GLY A 269 -31.29 -24.88 -16.32
C GLY A 269 -30.98 -25.91 -17.42
N TYR A 270 -29.77 -26.49 -17.44
CA TYR A 270 -29.37 -27.48 -18.43
C TYR A 270 -29.78 -28.91 -18.04
N THR A 271 -30.28 -29.67 -19.01
CA THR A 271 -30.67 -31.07 -18.82
C THR A 271 -30.38 -31.91 -20.05
N THR A 272 -30.13 -33.20 -19.89
CA THR A 272 -29.84 -34.10 -21.01
C THR A 272 -31.05 -34.30 -21.91
N ARG A 273 -30.83 -34.46 -23.21
CA ARG A 273 -31.86 -34.73 -24.22
C ARG A 273 -32.29 -36.20 -24.25
N ASP A 274 -32.94 -36.63 -23.17
CA ASP A 274 -33.41 -38.01 -22.94
C ASP A 274 -34.93 -38.20 -23.17
N GLY A 275 -35.66 -37.14 -23.51
CA GLY A 275 -37.11 -37.13 -23.68
C GLY A 275 -37.89 -36.71 -22.44
N SER A 276 -37.24 -36.57 -21.28
CA SER A 276 -37.83 -35.94 -20.11
C SER A 276 -37.95 -34.43 -20.31
N ASN A 277 -38.82 -33.77 -19.54
CA ASN A 277 -38.98 -32.30 -19.54
C ASN A 277 -39.23 -31.68 -20.94
N GLY A 278 -39.83 -32.44 -21.86
CA GLY A 278 -40.09 -31.97 -23.22
C GLY A 278 -38.87 -31.89 -24.13
N THR A 279 -37.71 -32.40 -23.70
CA THR A 279 -36.50 -32.49 -24.53
C THR A 279 -36.69 -33.46 -25.70
N THR A 280 -35.84 -33.34 -26.72
CA THR A 280 -35.74 -34.39 -27.76
C THR A 280 -35.19 -35.67 -27.13
N ASN A 281 -35.77 -36.85 -27.40
CA ASN A 281 -35.18 -38.11 -26.93
C ASN A 281 -34.13 -38.62 -27.93
N LEU A 282 -32.85 -38.32 -27.69
CA LEU A 282 -31.77 -38.68 -28.59
C LEU A 282 -31.51 -40.20 -28.68
N ASN A 283 -31.93 -40.99 -27.67
CA ASN A 283 -31.89 -42.46 -27.78
C ASN A 283 -32.81 -42.97 -28.88
N ASN A 284 -33.92 -42.26 -29.16
CA ASN A 284 -34.90 -42.65 -30.16
C ASN A 284 -34.65 -41.98 -31.52
N THR A 285 -34.30 -40.69 -31.52
CA THR A 285 -34.17 -39.90 -32.76
C THR A 285 -32.75 -39.93 -33.34
N GLY A 286 -31.75 -40.25 -32.52
CA GLY A 286 -30.36 -39.98 -32.84
C GLY A 286 -30.02 -38.48 -32.80
N ARG A 287 -28.74 -38.17 -33.02
CA ARG A 287 -28.17 -36.82 -33.03
C ARG A 287 -28.39 -36.13 -34.38
N THR A 288 -29.66 -35.91 -34.73
CA THR A 288 -30.08 -35.33 -36.03
C THR A 288 -30.56 -33.88 -35.92
N SER A 289 -30.53 -33.29 -34.73
CA SER A 289 -30.87 -31.89 -34.49
C SER A 289 -30.08 -31.35 -33.30
N LEU A 290 -29.81 -30.04 -33.31
CA LEU A 290 -29.19 -29.32 -32.21
C LEU A 290 -30.25 -28.76 -31.24
N PRO A 291 -29.90 -28.60 -29.96
CA PRO A 291 -30.68 -27.79 -29.03
C PRO A 291 -30.65 -26.32 -29.49
N TYR A 292 -31.68 -25.55 -29.12
CA TYR A 292 -31.84 -24.18 -29.61
C TYR A 292 -30.63 -23.29 -29.31
N TRP A 293 -30.11 -23.35 -28.07
CA TRP A 293 -28.95 -22.56 -27.67
C TRP A 293 -27.72 -22.86 -28.55
N ALA A 294 -27.48 -24.12 -28.90
CA ALA A 294 -26.31 -24.52 -29.69
C ALA A 294 -26.41 -24.03 -31.13
N ALA A 295 -27.60 -24.12 -31.72
CA ALA A 295 -27.86 -23.60 -33.07
C ALA A 295 -27.62 -22.08 -33.13
N VAL A 296 -28.06 -21.34 -32.11
CA VAL A 296 -27.86 -19.89 -32.01
C VAL A 296 -26.38 -19.55 -31.85
N VAL A 297 -25.67 -20.16 -30.91
CA VAL A 297 -24.24 -19.88 -30.65
C VAL A 297 -23.37 -20.22 -31.85
N LYS A 298 -23.68 -21.30 -32.58
CA LYS A 298 -22.93 -21.71 -33.78
C LYS A 298 -23.34 -20.95 -35.04
N GLY A 299 -24.50 -20.29 -35.06
CA GLY A 299 -25.04 -19.62 -36.24
C GLY A 299 -25.48 -20.58 -37.35
N ILE A 300 -25.93 -21.79 -37.02
CA ILE A 300 -26.40 -22.81 -37.97
C ILE A 300 -27.84 -23.24 -37.68
N ASN A 301 -28.44 -24.04 -38.58
CA ASN A 301 -29.82 -24.50 -38.41
C ASN A 301 -29.90 -25.61 -37.34
N ALA A 302 -30.92 -25.58 -36.49
CA ALA A 302 -31.16 -26.63 -35.50
C ALA A 302 -31.51 -27.98 -36.15
N ALA A 303 -32.15 -27.97 -37.33
CA ALA A 303 -32.35 -29.17 -38.12
C ALA A 303 -31.10 -29.42 -38.99
N LEU A 304 -30.41 -30.53 -38.73
CA LEU A 304 -29.13 -30.86 -39.36
C LEU A 304 -29.31 -31.62 -40.68
N THR A 305 -28.33 -31.50 -41.57
CA THR A 305 -28.19 -32.38 -42.73
C THR A 305 -27.44 -33.66 -42.37
N THR A 306 -27.50 -34.68 -43.24
CA THR A 306 -26.95 -36.02 -42.94
C THR A 306 -25.45 -36.04 -42.69
N ASP A 307 -24.71 -35.09 -43.26
CA ASP A 307 -23.28 -34.86 -43.09
C ASP A 307 -22.94 -34.07 -41.81
N GLU A 308 -23.96 -33.59 -41.09
CA GLU A 308 -23.84 -32.88 -39.83
C GLU A 308 -24.33 -33.72 -38.63
N TYR A 309 -24.82 -34.95 -38.87
CA TYR A 309 -25.35 -35.81 -37.82
C TYR A 309 -24.26 -36.22 -36.83
N GLY A 310 -24.64 -36.36 -35.57
CA GLY A 310 -23.79 -36.99 -34.57
C GLY A 310 -23.93 -38.51 -34.63
N PRO A 311 -23.04 -39.26 -33.96
CA PRO A 311 -23.18 -40.70 -33.85
C PRO A 311 -24.44 -41.05 -33.04
N ALA A 312 -24.98 -42.24 -33.24
CA ALA A 312 -26.11 -42.73 -32.46
C ALA A 312 -25.72 -42.89 -30.97
N VAL A 313 -26.66 -42.62 -30.06
CA VAL A 313 -26.44 -42.83 -28.63
C VAL A 313 -26.27 -44.32 -28.34
N ASN A 314 -25.13 -44.70 -27.79
CA ASN A 314 -24.78 -46.09 -27.44
C ASN A 314 -23.65 -46.11 -26.40
N ALA A 315 -23.11 -47.28 -26.07
CA ALA A 315 -22.04 -47.41 -25.07
C ALA A 315 -20.73 -46.69 -25.42
N MET A 316 -20.43 -46.47 -26.71
CA MET A 316 -19.25 -45.73 -27.18
C MET A 316 -19.48 -44.22 -27.20
N TYR A 317 -20.71 -43.79 -27.49
CA TYR A 317 -21.12 -42.39 -27.53
C TYR A 317 -22.36 -42.18 -26.64
N PRO A 318 -22.22 -42.30 -25.30
CA PRO A 318 -23.34 -42.19 -24.38
C PRO A 318 -24.01 -40.81 -24.47
N LEU A 319 -25.21 -40.68 -23.90
CA LEU A 319 -25.87 -39.39 -23.81
C LEU A 319 -25.08 -38.47 -22.86
N GLY A 320 -24.82 -37.23 -23.26
CA GLY A 320 -23.95 -36.30 -22.53
C GLY A 320 -22.49 -36.33 -23.01
N HIS A 321 -22.14 -37.24 -23.92
CA HIS A 321 -20.81 -37.31 -24.54
C HIS A 321 -20.45 -36.03 -25.30
N TYR A 322 -21.45 -35.35 -25.86
CA TYR A 322 -21.27 -34.05 -26.50
C TYR A 322 -22.05 -32.99 -25.74
N ILE A 323 -21.51 -31.78 -25.70
CA ILE A 323 -22.16 -30.63 -25.06
C ILE A 323 -23.52 -30.34 -25.70
N GLU A 324 -23.67 -30.57 -27.00
CA GLU A 324 -24.94 -30.40 -27.72
C GLU A 324 -25.99 -31.49 -27.39
N ASP A 325 -25.68 -32.45 -26.52
CA ASP A 325 -26.65 -33.39 -25.95
C ASP A 325 -27.49 -32.76 -24.82
N TYR A 326 -27.19 -31.54 -24.37
CA TYR A 326 -27.95 -30.83 -23.33
C TYR A 326 -28.91 -29.80 -23.94
N ASP A 327 -30.16 -29.78 -23.49
CA ASP A 327 -31.15 -28.73 -23.75
C ASP A 327 -31.18 -27.76 -22.56
N TYR A 328 -31.53 -26.50 -22.82
CA TYR A 328 -31.79 -25.51 -21.76
C TYR A 328 -33.30 -25.39 -21.52
N LEU A 329 -33.74 -25.65 -20.29
CA LEU A 329 -35.15 -25.76 -19.90
C LEU A 329 -35.96 -24.49 -20.20
N GLY A 330 -35.35 -23.30 -20.13
CA GLY A 330 -36.02 -22.05 -20.48
C GLY A 330 -36.50 -22.01 -21.94
N HIS A 331 -35.81 -22.68 -22.87
CA HIS A 331 -36.23 -22.81 -24.27
C HIS A 331 -37.40 -23.79 -24.46
N LEU A 332 -37.70 -24.60 -23.44
CA LEU A 332 -38.79 -25.58 -23.42
C LEU A 332 -40.02 -25.07 -22.64
N GLY A 333 -40.00 -23.82 -22.17
CA GLY A 333 -41.11 -23.17 -21.50
C GLY A 333 -41.14 -23.30 -19.98
N PHE A 334 -40.07 -23.82 -19.37
CA PHE A 334 -39.87 -23.78 -17.92
C PHE A 334 -39.44 -22.38 -17.47
N ILE A 335 -39.69 -22.05 -16.20
CA ILE A 335 -39.57 -20.71 -15.65
C ILE A 335 -38.31 -20.60 -14.79
N LEU A 336 -37.39 -19.72 -15.20
CA LEU A 336 -36.21 -19.32 -14.42
C LEU A 336 -36.63 -18.72 -13.07
N GLY A 337 -35.98 -19.16 -11.99
CA GLY A 337 -36.30 -18.80 -10.60
C GLY A 337 -37.42 -19.62 -9.95
N SER A 338 -38.06 -20.54 -10.71
CA SER A 338 -39.11 -21.43 -10.19
C SER A 338 -38.78 -22.89 -10.42
N ASP A 339 -38.47 -23.26 -11.67
CA ASP A 339 -38.17 -24.65 -12.04
C ASP A 339 -36.66 -24.96 -11.95
N PHE A 340 -35.82 -23.94 -12.07
CA PHE A 340 -34.37 -23.94 -12.00
C PHE A 340 -33.88 -22.50 -11.70
N ASP A 341 -32.63 -22.32 -11.28
CA ASP A 341 -32.12 -21.06 -10.73
C ASP A 341 -31.19 -20.29 -11.66
N LEU A 342 -30.44 -21.01 -12.50
CA LEU A 342 -29.38 -20.44 -13.32
C LEU A 342 -29.81 -20.29 -14.77
N ASP A 343 -29.47 -19.16 -15.36
CA ASP A 343 -29.81 -18.80 -16.72
C ASP A 343 -29.00 -19.60 -17.77
N GLU A 344 -29.16 -19.27 -19.05
CA GLU A 344 -28.47 -19.97 -20.13
C GLU A 344 -26.94 -19.80 -20.12
N HIS A 345 -26.41 -18.84 -19.35
CA HIS A 345 -24.98 -18.60 -19.15
C HIS A 345 -24.44 -19.29 -17.88
N ASN A 346 -25.33 -19.95 -17.11
CA ASN A 346 -25.06 -20.59 -15.83
C ASN A 346 -24.83 -19.61 -14.67
N GLY A 347 -25.53 -18.48 -14.69
CA GLY A 347 -25.55 -17.55 -13.56
C GLY A 347 -26.92 -16.97 -13.30
N ARG A 348 -26.98 -16.03 -12.36
CA ARG A 348 -28.19 -15.23 -12.09
C ARG A 348 -27.80 -13.90 -11.48
N PHE A 349 -28.71 -12.93 -11.57
CA PHE A 349 -28.60 -11.74 -10.74
C PHE A 349 -29.07 -12.06 -9.33
N CYS A 350 -28.23 -11.83 -8.33
CA CYS A 350 -28.57 -12.06 -6.93
C CYS A 350 -27.68 -11.21 -6.01
N LYS A 351 -28.14 -10.99 -4.79
CA LYS A 351 -27.30 -10.54 -3.69
C LYS A 351 -26.37 -11.65 -3.25
N THR A 352 -25.18 -11.27 -2.81
CA THR A 352 -24.19 -12.16 -2.20
C THR A 352 -23.65 -11.50 -0.92
N PRO A 353 -22.90 -12.21 -0.06
CA PRO A 353 -22.25 -11.58 1.10
C PRO A 353 -21.42 -10.33 0.74
N GLU A 354 -20.70 -10.37 -0.37
CA GLU A 354 -19.80 -9.32 -0.87
C GLU A 354 -20.52 -8.25 -1.70
N TYR A 355 -21.67 -8.61 -2.30
CA TYR A 355 -22.50 -7.72 -3.11
C TYR A 355 -23.93 -7.66 -2.55
N PRO A 356 -24.14 -6.97 -1.40
CA PRO A 356 -25.45 -6.87 -0.76
C PRO A 356 -26.48 -6.11 -1.60
N ASP A 357 -26.03 -5.32 -2.58
CA ASP A 357 -26.88 -4.60 -3.53
C ASP A 357 -27.21 -5.40 -4.80
N GLY A 358 -26.60 -6.57 -4.94
CA GLY A 358 -26.80 -7.47 -6.05
C GLY A 358 -25.74 -7.35 -7.14
N ILE A 359 -25.35 -8.50 -7.69
CA ILE A 359 -24.48 -8.62 -8.85
C ILE A 359 -24.97 -9.79 -9.71
N TYR A 360 -24.59 -9.80 -10.99
CA TYR A 360 -24.66 -11.04 -11.74
C TYR A 360 -23.53 -11.98 -11.29
N ALA A 361 -23.88 -13.19 -10.88
CA ALA A 361 -22.94 -14.17 -10.36
C ALA A 361 -23.09 -15.50 -11.13
N TYR A 362 -21.97 -16.07 -11.54
CA TYR A 362 -21.91 -17.46 -12.01
C TYR A 362 -21.85 -18.41 -10.82
N PHE A 363 -22.30 -19.65 -11.02
CA PHE A 363 -22.29 -20.68 -9.98
C PHE A 363 -21.76 -21.98 -10.55
N VAL A 364 -20.84 -22.63 -9.83
CA VAL A 364 -20.50 -24.01 -10.19
C VAL A 364 -21.71 -24.93 -10.02
N SER A 365 -21.85 -25.93 -10.88
CA SER A 365 -23.03 -26.80 -10.92
C SER A 365 -22.71 -28.23 -10.54
N ILE A 366 -23.38 -28.71 -9.48
CA ILE A 366 -23.24 -30.08 -8.95
C ILE A 366 -24.60 -30.73 -8.67
N ASP A 367 -24.60 -32.06 -8.55
CA ASP A 367 -25.73 -32.84 -8.06
C ASP A 367 -25.78 -32.88 -6.52
N ALA A 368 -26.64 -33.75 -5.95
CA ALA A 368 -26.76 -33.90 -4.49
C ALA A 368 -25.62 -34.64 -3.81
N LEU A 369 -24.74 -35.25 -4.59
CA LEU A 369 -23.58 -36.00 -4.12
C LEU A 369 -22.27 -35.23 -4.38
N GLY A 370 -22.34 -34.01 -4.93
CA GLY A 370 -21.15 -33.25 -5.33
C GLY A 370 -20.65 -33.56 -6.74
N THR A 371 -21.36 -34.40 -7.51
CA THR A 371 -20.95 -34.76 -8.86
C THR A 371 -21.16 -33.56 -9.79
N PRO A 372 -20.15 -33.14 -10.56
CA PRO A 372 -20.28 -32.07 -11.55
C PRO A 372 -21.45 -32.30 -12.52
N ILE A 373 -22.27 -31.25 -12.74
CA ILE A 373 -23.35 -31.23 -13.74
C ILE A 373 -23.05 -30.13 -14.77
N TYR A 374 -23.22 -30.44 -16.06
CA TYR A 374 -23.07 -29.46 -17.13
C TYR A 374 -23.94 -28.21 -16.88
N PRO A 375 -23.39 -26.99 -17.00
CA PRO A 375 -22.12 -26.64 -17.66
C PRO A 375 -20.91 -26.49 -16.73
N TYR A 376 -20.99 -27.02 -15.51
CA TYR A 376 -19.95 -27.08 -14.47
C TYR A 376 -19.52 -25.72 -13.90
N ASN A 377 -19.08 -24.78 -14.75
CA ASN A 377 -18.62 -23.44 -14.39
C ASN A 377 -19.49 -22.37 -15.07
N ILE A 378 -19.25 -22.13 -16.37
CA ILE A 378 -20.09 -21.28 -17.22
C ILE A 378 -20.49 -22.02 -18.50
N ALA A 379 -21.60 -21.61 -19.10
CA ALA A 379 -22.05 -22.17 -20.36
C ALA A 379 -21.24 -21.63 -21.57
N ARG A 380 -21.78 -21.77 -22.79
CA ARG A 380 -21.05 -21.48 -24.04
C ARG A 380 -20.88 -20.00 -24.37
N THR A 381 -21.38 -19.09 -23.55
CA THR A 381 -21.34 -17.64 -23.76
C THR A 381 -21.14 -16.90 -22.45
N PHE A 382 -20.34 -15.83 -22.50
CA PHE A 382 -20.21 -14.88 -21.39
C PHE A 382 -21.48 -14.04 -21.27
N TYR A 383 -21.90 -13.76 -20.03
CA TYR A 383 -22.95 -12.81 -19.71
C TYR A 383 -22.50 -11.38 -19.99
N GLY A 384 -21.29 -11.00 -19.55
CA GLY A 384 -20.69 -9.70 -19.78
C GLY A 384 -19.82 -9.62 -21.04
N SER A 385 -19.06 -8.53 -21.16
CA SER A 385 -18.04 -8.38 -22.21
C SER A 385 -16.69 -8.90 -21.71
N PRO A 386 -16.11 -9.98 -22.29
CA PRO A 386 -14.86 -10.56 -21.82
C PRO A 386 -13.66 -9.69 -22.19
N THR A 387 -13.26 -8.79 -21.29
CA THR A 387 -12.08 -7.93 -21.45
C THR A 387 -10.87 -8.46 -20.68
N GLY A 388 -11.06 -9.40 -19.75
CA GLY A 388 -9.98 -10.08 -19.04
C GLY A 388 -9.13 -10.94 -19.98
N ALA A 389 -7.82 -10.89 -19.80
CA ALA A 389 -6.85 -11.53 -20.69
C ALA A 389 -5.52 -11.76 -19.99
N GLU A 390 -4.76 -12.72 -20.50
CA GLU A 390 -3.37 -12.92 -20.14
C GLU A 390 -2.52 -11.77 -20.69
N VAL A 391 -1.54 -11.32 -19.91
CA VAL A 391 -0.64 -10.21 -20.24
C VAL A 391 0.80 -10.62 -19.95
N ASN A 392 1.76 -9.96 -20.59
CA ASN A 392 3.19 -10.33 -20.44
C ASN A 392 3.90 -9.54 -19.33
N SER A 393 3.31 -8.46 -18.83
CA SER A 393 3.90 -7.60 -17.80
C SER A 393 2.84 -6.76 -17.10
N LEU A 394 3.15 -6.29 -15.90
CA LEU A 394 2.35 -5.27 -15.22
C LEU A 394 2.51 -3.89 -15.88
N PRO A 395 1.47 -3.03 -15.87
CA PRO A 395 1.61 -1.61 -16.19
C PRO A 395 2.53 -0.89 -15.20
N ALA A 396 3.28 0.12 -15.66
CA ALA A 396 4.19 0.91 -14.81
C ALA A 396 3.48 1.69 -13.68
N ASN A 397 2.17 1.89 -13.79
CA ASN A 397 1.34 2.54 -12.77
C ASN A 397 0.52 1.54 -11.94
N ALA A 398 0.80 0.24 -12.04
CA ALA A 398 0.15 -0.75 -11.20
C ALA A 398 0.73 -0.69 -9.77
N GLU A 399 -0.15 -0.69 -8.78
CA GLU A 399 0.20 -0.77 -7.37
C GLU A 399 0.13 -2.22 -6.92
N ILE A 400 1.10 -2.65 -6.12
CA ILE A 400 1.13 -4.00 -5.56
C ILE A 400 0.24 -4.04 -4.32
N TYR A 401 -0.77 -4.91 -4.35
CA TYR A 401 -1.68 -5.19 -3.25
C TYR A 401 -1.18 -6.33 -2.35
N PHE A 402 -0.54 -7.34 -2.95
CA PHE A 402 -0.02 -8.51 -2.25
C PHE A 402 1.20 -9.10 -2.96
N GLU A 403 2.18 -9.54 -2.17
CA GLU A 403 3.36 -10.31 -2.61
C GLU A 403 3.50 -11.55 -1.72
N GLY A 404 3.71 -12.70 -2.34
CA GLY A 404 3.77 -14.02 -1.74
C GLY A 404 5.04 -14.78 -2.15
N GLY A 405 5.10 -16.07 -1.86
CA GLY A 405 6.26 -16.91 -2.21
C GLY A 405 7.57 -16.34 -1.65
N PRO A 406 8.62 -16.17 -2.46
CA PRO A 406 9.93 -15.70 -2.01
C PRO A 406 9.95 -14.18 -1.68
N GLU A 407 8.95 -13.42 -2.11
CA GLU A 407 8.79 -11.99 -1.82
C GLU A 407 8.04 -11.74 -0.51
N ALA A 408 7.43 -12.78 0.08
CA ALA A 408 6.68 -12.68 1.31
C ALA A 408 7.58 -12.24 2.48
N LYS A 409 7.24 -11.13 3.11
CA LYS A 409 7.93 -10.66 4.32
C LYS A 409 7.62 -11.59 5.49
N PRO A 410 8.63 -11.98 6.31
CA PRO A 410 8.37 -12.76 7.51
C PRO A 410 7.46 -12.01 8.48
N SER A 411 6.51 -12.72 9.09
CA SER A 411 5.57 -12.16 10.06
C SER A 411 5.58 -12.98 11.35
N ILE A 412 5.63 -12.32 12.51
CA ILE A 412 5.39 -12.97 13.79
C ILE A 412 3.89 -13.16 13.97
N ASP A 413 3.43 -14.41 13.94
CA ASP A 413 2.00 -14.72 13.95
C ASP A 413 1.48 -15.02 15.36
N ASN A 414 2.35 -15.48 16.27
CA ASN A 414 1.95 -15.77 17.65
C ASN A 414 3.12 -15.66 18.64
N LEU A 415 2.80 -15.20 19.86
CA LEU A 415 3.69 -15.13 21.01
C LEU A 415 2.99 -15.74 22.23
N GLU A 416 3.47 -16.90 22.69
CA GLU A 416 2.88 -17.61 23.83
C GLU A 416 3.83 -17.63 25.02
N VAL A 417 3.34 -17.24 26.19
CA VAL A 417 4.09 -17.41 27.44
C VAL A 417 3.73 -18.76 28.05
N GLU A 418 4.71 -19.65 28.18
CA GLU A 418 4.51 -20.92 28.82
C GLU A 418 4.35 -20.71 30.34
N ALA A 419 3.13 -20.91 30.85
CA ALA A 419 2.76 -20.56 32.21
C ALA A 419 3.57 -21.27 33.32
N THR A 420 4.25 -22.38 32.99
CA THR A 420 5.02 -23.19 33.96
C THR A 420 6.48 -22.76 34.08
N THR A 421 7.13 -22.44 32.96
CA THR A 421 8.55 -22.09 32.88
C THR A 421 8.77 -20.59 32.81
N GLY A 422 7.81 -19.84 32.25
CA GLY A 422 7.94 -18.43 31.91
C GLY A 422 8.60 -18.18 30.55
N ASP A 423 8.91 -19.23 29.79
CA ASP A 423 9.51 -19.14 28.45
C ASP A 423 8.52 -18.49 27.48
N VAL A 424 9.03 -17.74 26.51
CA VAL A 424 8.24 -17.17 25.42
C VAL A 424 8.44 -18.01 24.17
N ARG A 425 7.39 -18.65 23.68
CA ARG A 425 7.37 -19.32 22.37
C ARG A 425 6.97 -18.31 21.31
N ILE A 426 7.86 -18.11 20.35
CA ILE A 426 7.63 -17.26 19.17
C ILE A 426 7.26 -18.16 18.01
N THR A 427 6.27 -17.74 17.23
CA THR A 427 5.79 -18.44 16.04
C THR A 427 5.71 -17.45 14.87
N TRP A 428 6.27 -17.79 13.70
CA TRP A 428 6.35 -16.87 12.55
C TRP A 428 6.13 -17.56 11.20
N SER A 429 5.57 -16.85 10.23
CA SER A 429 5.40 -17.28 8.85
C SER A 429 6.46 -16.68 7.93
N GLY A 430 6.63 -17.33 6.78
CA GLY A 430 7.49 -16.90 5.67
C GLY A 430 7.62 -18.02 4.62
N PRO A 431 8.38 -17.81 3.55
CA PRO A 431 8.58 -18.82 2.51
C PRO A 431 9.17 -20.14 3.04
N GLU A 432 8.65 -21.25 2.50
CA GLU A 432 9.26 -22.58 2.56
C GLU A 432 10.66 -22.57 1.94
N GLY A 433 11.59 -23.32 2.52
CA GLY A 433 13.01 -23.27 2.13
C GLY A 433 13.73 -22.02 2.62
N GLY A 434 13.07 -21.13 3.37
CA GLY A 434 13.69 -20.02 4.07
C GLY A 434 14.42 -20.43 5.35
N THR A 435 15.58 -19.83 5.61
CA THR A 435 16.26 -19.85 6.91
C THR A 435 16.03 -18.53 7.60
N TYR A 436 15.74 -18.54 8.91
CA TYR A 436 15.38 -17.33 9.65
C TYR A 436 16.33 -17.08 10.83
N LEU A 437 16.77 -15.83 10.94
CA LEU A 437 17.39 -15.29 12.13
C LEU A 437 16.29 -14.79 13.07
N ILE A 438 16.23 -15.38 14.27
CA ILE A 438 15.30 -14.94 15.32
C ILE A 438 16.09 -14.21 16.38
N GLU A 439 15.68 -12.99 16.67
CA GLU A 439 16.34 -12.13 17.64
C GLU A 439 15.36 -11.64 18.69
N HIS A 440 15.90 -11.31 19.86
CA HIS A 440 15.18 -10.68 20.95
C HIS A 440 15.92 -9.45 21.46
N SER A 441 15.19 -8.48 21.99
CA SER A 441 15.75 -7.25 22.55
C SER A 441 14.95 -6.78 23.76
N ALA A 442 15.64 -6.24 24.77
CA ALA A 442 14.98 -5.65 25.93
C ALA A 442 14.60 -4.17 25.71
N ASP A 443 15.21 -3.50 24.73
CA ASP A 443 15.21 -2.04 24.56
C ASP A 443 15.03 -1.57 23.11
N LEU A 444 14.94 -2.48 22.14
CA LEU A 444 14.92 -2.24 20.68
C LEU A 444 16.26 -1.76 20.10
N GLU A 445 17.29 -1.54 20.92
CA GLU A 445 18.61 -1.06 20.52
C GLU A 445 19.60 -2.21 20.41
N GLU A 446 19.71 -3.03 21.46
CA GLU A 446 20.59 -4.21 21.48
C GLU A 446 19.78 -5.47 21.16
N TRP A 447 20.01 -6.06 19.98
CA TRP A 447 19.40 -7.32 19.55
C TRP A 447 20.34 -8.50 19.84
N LYS A 448 19.78 -9.54 20.44
CA LYS A 448 20.47 -10.79 20.76
C LYS A 448 19.85 -11.91 19.94
N MET A 449 20.71 -12.69 19.31
CA MET A 449 20.29 -13.88 18.58
C MET A 449 19.71 -14.89 19.57
N LEU A 450 18.50 -15.36 19.25
CA LEU A 450 17.83 -16.44 19.95
C LEU A 450 18.09 -17.79 19.25
N THR A 451 18.02 -17.82 17.92
CA THR A 451 18.39 -18.96 17.07
C THR A 451 18.59 -18.50 15.62
N ASP A 452 19.41 -19.25 14.86
CA ASP A 452 19.82 -18.98 13.47
C ASP A 452 19.54 -20.14 12.50
N THR A 453 18.89 -21.22 12.95
CA THR A 453 18.75 -22.49 12.20
C THR A 453 17.31 -22.95 12.05
N ALA A 454 16.32 -22.08 12.27
CA ALA A 454 14.93 -22.48 12.14
C ALA A 454 14.51 -22.51 10.66
N GLU A 455 14.53 -23.71 10.09
CA GLU A 455 14.05 -24.01 8.73
C GLU A 455 12.53 -24.10 8.70
N ASN A 456 11.91 -23.57 7.64
CA ASN A 456 10.48 -23.69 7.40
C ASN A 456 10.21 -24.84 6.41
N GLU A 457 9.77 -26.00 6.91
CA GLU A 457 9.64 -27.23 6.11
C GLU A 457 8.33 -27.34 5.30
N LEU A 458 7.33 -26.45 5.50
CA LEU A 458 6.00 -26.58 4.85
C LEU A 458 5.30 -25.22 4.63
N GLY A 459 6.04 -24.12 4.54
CA GLY A 459 5.47 -22.76 4.56
C GLY A 459 4.62 -22.49 5.81
N SER A 460 4.81 -23.30 6.87
CA SER A 460 4.08 -23.22 8.13
C SER A 460 5.02 -22.68 9.21
N LEU A 461 4.52 -21.70 9.97
CA LEU A 461 4.92 -21.35 11.34
C LEU A 461 6.22 -21.99 11.85
N GLY A 462 7.36 -21.34 11.64
CA GLY A 462 8.57 -21.64 12.41
C GLY A 462 8.31 -21.32 13.88
N SER A 463 8.88 -22.09 14.81
CA SER A 463 8.75 -21.77 16.23
C SER A 463 10.03 -22.00 17.02
N THR A 464 10.29 -21.10 17.97
CA THR A 464 11.43 -21.19 18.89
C THR A 464 11.02 -20.68 20.27
N SER A 465 11.77 -21.05 21.31
CA SER A 465 11.47 -20.66 22.70
C SER A 465 12.65 -19.90 23.32
N ASP A 466 12.34 -18.79 23.96
CA ASP A 466 13.29 -18.01 24.76
C ASP A 466 13.45 -18.60 26.16
N SER A 467 14.22 -19.70 26.26
CA SER A 467 14.45 -20.41 27.52
C SER A 467 15.57 -19.81 28.39
N ALA A 468 16.31 -18.81 27.88
CA ALA A 468 17.42 -18.16 28.59
C ALA A 468 17.01 -16.85 29.28
N ARG A 469 15.76 -16.41 29.10
CA ARG A 469 15.24 -15.17 29.65
C ARG A 469 15.42 -15.08 31.17
N VAL A 470 15.95 -13.94 31.63
CA VAL A 470 16.03 -13.66 33.06
C VAL A 470 14.70 -13.03 33.50
N LEU A 471 14.00 -13.66 34.45
CA LEU A 471 12.64 -13.32 34.93
C LEU A 471 12.47 -11.87 35.48
N ASN A 472 13.53 -11.09 35.57
CA ASN A 472 13.55 -9.70 36.03
C ASN A 472 13.51 -8.67 34.89
N GLU A 473 13.47 -9.08 33.62
CA GLU A 473 13.27 -8.21 32.46
C GLU A 473 11.77 -8.00 32.19
N ILE A 474 11.32 -6.76 32.38
CA ILE A 474 9.90 -6.38 32.42
C ILE A 474 9.27 -6.27 31.02
N LYS A 475 10.08 -6.19 29.96
CA LYS A 475 9.68 -6.12 28.54
C LYS A 475 10.73 -6.83 27.67
N GLN A 476 10.27 -7.49 26.62
CA GLN A 476 11.08 -8.13 25.58
C GLN A 476 10.38 -7.94 24.23
N PHE A 477 11.17 -7.71 23.19
CA PHE A 477 10.77 -7.58 21.80
C PHE A 477 11.38 -8.73 21.00
N TYR A 478 10.70 -9.19 19.96
CA TYR A 478 11.15 -10.30 19.12
C TYR A 478 11.00 -9.92 17.65
N ARG A 479 11.93 -10.36 16.80
CA ARG A 479 11.83 -10.23 15.34
C ARG A 479 12.34 -11.49 14.64
N ALA A 480 11.79 -11.75 13.46
CA ALA A 480 12.23 -12.82 12.56
C ALA A 480 12.67 -12.20 11.24
N SER A 481 13.88 -12.52 10.80
CA SER A 481 14.49 -12.00 9.58
C SER A 481 14.88 -13.16 8.67
N LEU A 482 14.34 -13.20 7.45
CA LEU A 482 14.70 -14.23 6.45
C LEU A 482 16.14 -14.00 5.98
N THR A 483 17.04 -14.96 6.23
CA THR A 483 18.48 -14.82 5.96
C THR A 483 18.90 -15.39 4.62
N THR A 484 18.34 -16.55 4.27
CA THR A 484 18.59 -17.26 3.00
C THR A 484 17.34 -17.99 2.56
N ILE A 485 17.26 -18.33 1.28
CA ILE A 485 16.24 -19.20 0.71
C ILE A 485 16.92 -20.31 -0.10
N GLU A 486 16.43 -21.53 0.00
CA GLU A 486 16.90 -22.65 -0.83
C GLU A 486 16.72 -22.35 -2.33
N VAL A 487 17.47 -23.06 -3.17
CA VAL A 487 17.36 -22.88 -4.63
C VAL A 487 15.98 -23.35 -5.12
N PHE A 488 15.25 -22.45 -5.76
CA PHE A 488 13.93 -22.68 -6.33
C PHE A 488 13.85 -22.14 -7.78
N ASP A 489 12.76 -22.43 -8.48
CA ASP A 489 12.43 -21.85 -9.78
C ASP A 489 11.83 -20.46 -9.59
N ASP A 490 12.64 -19.44 -9.88
CA ASP A 490 12.32 -18.02 -9.75
C ASP A 490 11.63 -17.42 -10.98
N GLU A 491 11.27 -18.23 -11.99
CA GLU A 491 10.57 -17.72 -13.16
C GLU A 491 9.19 -17.15 -12.77
N GLY A 492 9.02 -15.86 -13.04
CA GLY A 492 7.80 -15.14 -12.70
C GLY A 492 7.80 -14.52 -11.30
N PHE A 493 8.88 -14.60 -10.54
CA PHE A 493 9.02 -13.88 -9.28
C PHE A 493 9.87 -12.61 -9.51
N ASP A 494 9.48 -11.49 -8.91
CA ASP A 494 10.32 -10.28 -8.80
C ASP A 494 11.17 -10.37 -7.52
N TYR A 495 11.81 -11.52 -7.33
CA TYR A 495 12.63 -11.81 -6.18
C TYR A 495 14.06 -11.33 -6.42
N ASN A 496 14.44 -10.27 -5.70
CA ASN A 496 15.84 -9.95 -5.51
C ASN A 496 16.36 -10.76 -4.32
N PRO A 497 17.39 -11.60 -4.48
CA PRO A 497 17.94 -12.36 -3.38
C PRO A 497 18.33 -11.42 -2.24
N ILE A 498 17.93 -11.76 -1.02
CA ILE A 498 18.15 -10.92 0.16
C ILE A 498 19.65 -10.63 0.31
N THR A 499 20.04 -9.45 -0.14
CA THR A 499 21.36 -8.90 0.10
C THR A 499 21.30 -8.17 1.43
N PHE A 500 21.61 -8.89 2.51
CA PHE A 500 22.19 -8.21 3.66
C PHE A 500 23.48 -7.55 3.18
N PRO A 501 23.86 -6.37 3.69
CA PRO A 501 25.23 -5.88 3.53
C PRO A 501 26.17 -6.89 4.20
N LYS A 502 26.57 -7.92 3.43
CA LYS A 502 27.39 -9.04 3.90
C LYS A 502 28.84 -8.67 3.65
N PHE A 503 29.58 -8.40 4.71
CA PHE A 503 31.02 -8.65 4.64
C PHE A 503 31.26 -10.15 4.83
N ILE A 504 31.62 -10.85 3.75
CA ILE A 504 32.13 -12.23 3.85
C ILE A 504 33.63 -12.15 4.15
N ALA A 505 33.97 -12.16 5.43
CA ALA A 505 35.34 -12.21 5.91
C ALA A 505 35.95 -13.59 5.66
N SER A 506 37.03 -13.63 4.88
CA SER A 506 37.78 -14.85 4.58
C SER A 506 38.97 -14.97 5.51
N PHE A 507 39.20 -16.13 6.10
CA PHE A 507 40.32 -16.43 7.00
C PHE A 507 41.10 -17.62 6.48
N SER A 508 42.41 -17.61 6.67
CA SER A 508 43.27 -18.75 6.25
C SER A 508 42.94 -20.06 6.98
N THR A 509 42.44 -19.97 8.21
CA THR A 509 41.89 -21.07 9.02
C THR A 509 40.96 -20.48 10.08
N LEU A 510 39.76 -21.04 10.21
CA LEU A 510 38.83 -20.69 11.29
C LEU A 510 38.99 -21.66 12.48
N PRO A 511 38.96 -21.18 13.74
CA PRO A 511 38.83 -22.04 14.90
C PRO A 511 37.42 -22.66 14.95
N PRO A 512 37.21 -23.74 15.72
CA PRO A 512 35.87 -24.22 16.05
C PRO A 512 34.99 -23.07 16.54
N PHE A 513 33.73 -23.06 16.11
CA PHE A 513 32.81 -21.96 16.39
C PHE A 513 32.67 -21.68 17.90
N GLU A 514 32.67 -22.73 18.73
CA GLU A 514 32.54 -22.63 20.18
C GLU A 514 33.75 -21.99 20.88
N GLU A 515 34.87 -21.85 20.17
CA GLU A 515 36.07 -21.21 20.67
C GLU A 515 36.09 -19.71 20.34
N ILE A 516 35.21 -19.22 19.46
CA ILE A 516 35.12 -17.80 19.07
C ILE A 516 34.49 -17.00 20.22
N ASN A 517 35.19 -15.97 20.68
CA ASN A 517 34.71 -15.08 21.73
C ASN A 517 33.95 -13.87 21.14
N SER A 518 34.47 -13.31 20.03
CA SER A 518 33.88 -12.15 19.33
C SER A 518 34.50 -11.95 17.96
N VAL A 519 33.80 -11.23 17.09
CA VAL A 519 34.33 -10.70 15.82
C VAL A 519 34.12 -9.19 15.80
N SER A 520 35.04 -8.44 15.20
CA SER A 520 34.92 -6.99 15.09
C SER A 520 35.61 -6.43 13.85
N LEU A 521 35.14 -5.29 13.34
CA LEU A 521 35.84 -4.49 12.33
C LEU A 521 36.29 -3.18 12.98
N SER A 522 37.60 -2.96 13.14
CA SER A 522 38.15 -1.76 13.80
C SER A 522 37.57 -1.49 15.20
N GLY A 523 37.24 -2.54 15.96
CA GLY A 523 36.62 -2.42 17.28
C GLY A 523 35.10 -2.29 17.28
N VAL A 524 34.46 -2.16 16.11
CA VAL A 524 33.00 -2.29 15.93
C VAL A 524 32.66 -3.77 16.04
N THR A 525 31.81 -4.13 17.00
CA THR A 525 31.42 -5.54 17.19
C THR A 525 30.58 -6.01 16.02
N ALA A 526 30.88 -7.20 15.52
CA ALA A 526 30.15 -7.84 14.43
C ALA A 526 29.49 -9.13 14.91
N SER A 527 28.26 -9.34 14.47
CA SER A 527 27.51 -10.59 14.61
C SER A 527 27.90 -11.54 13.48
N ILE A 528 28.04 -12.81 13.79
CA ILE A 528 28.29 -13.84 12.78
C ILE A 528 26.94 -14.29 12.23
N ILE A 529 26.72 -14.13 10.93
CA ILE A 529 25.52 -14.59 10.21
C ILE A 529 25.72 -16.03 9.70
N GLU A 530 26.90 -16.30 9.12
CA GLU A 530 27.23 -17.63 8.56
C GLU A 530 28.68 -17.99 8.94
N TYR A 531 28.92 -19.28 9.21
CA TYR A 531 30.23 -19.83 9.52
C TYR A 531 30.52 -21.06 8.65
N ASP A 532 31.60 -21.01 7.87
CA ASP A 532 32.08 -22.14 7.07
C ASP A 532 33.57 -22.41 7.33
N ALA A 533 33.82 -23.38 8.20
CA ALA A 533 35.17 -23.84 8.52
C ALA A 533 35.93 -24.48 7.35
N ALA A 534 35.21 -25.04 6.35
CA ALA A 534 35.82 -25.74 5.23
C ALA A 534 36.41 -24.77 4.21
N THR A 535 35.73 -23.63 3.98
CA THR A 535 36.23 -22.55 3.12
C THR A 535 37.00 -21.48 3.89
N GLY A 536 36.84 -21.43 5.21
CA GLY A 536 37.43 -20.41 6.07
C GLY A 536 36.66 -19.09 6.05
N SER A 537 35.38 -19.11 5.70
CA SER A 537 34.54 -17.91 5.51
C SER A 537 33.61 -17.67 6.69
N LEU A 538 33.46 -16.39 7.05
CA LEU A 538 32.51 -15.86 8.02
C LEU A 538 31.70 -14.76 7.36
N SER A 539 30.37 -14.89 7.31
CA SER A 539 29.50 -13.77 6.95
C SER A 539 29.22 -12.94 8.20
N LEU A 540 29.45 -11.63 8.12
CA LEU A 540 29.36 -10.72 9.25
C LEU A 540 28.31 -9.64 9.02
N ASP A 541 27.56 -9.36 10.08
CA ASP A 541 26.66 -8.20 10.21
C ASP A 541 27.23 -7.25 11.27
N PHE A 542 27.24 -5.96 10.99
CA PHE A 542 27.74 -4.93 11.90
C PHE A 542 27.16 -3.58 11.50
N ASN A 543 27.11 -2.65 12.45
CA ASN A 543 26.75 -1.27 12.17
C ASN A 543 27.89 -0.59 11.38
N GLU A 544 27.74 -0.51 10.06
CA GLU A 544 28.69 0.14 9.16
C GLU A 544 28.86 1.63 9.44
N ASP A 545 27.81 2.32 9.90
CA ASP A 545 27.77 3.77 10.20
C ASP A 545 28.79 4.18 11.28
N THR A 546 29.27 3.21 12.07
CA THR A 546 30.34 3.44 13.07
C THR A 546 31.75 3.35 12.48
N LEU A 547 31.87 2.93 11.22
CA LEU A 547 33.12 2.90 10.47
C LEU A 547 33.31 4.20 9.70
N THR A 548 34.55 4.49 9.30
CA THR A 548 34.85 5.71 8.54
C THR A 548 34.53 5.47 7.06
N PRO A 549 33.71 6.31 6.41
CA PRO A 549 33.48 6.23 4.96
C PRO A 549 34.78 6.31 4.15
N ASP A 550 34.79 5.70 2.95
CA ASP A 550 35.97 5.62 2.06
C ASP A 550 37.20 4.97 2.72
N SER A 551 36.97 4.04 3.65
CA SER A 551 38.01 3.28 4.35
C SER A 551 37.81 1.78 4.24
N SER A 552 38.93 1.04 4.29
CA SER A 552 38.95 -0.42 4.22
C SER A 552 39.28 -1.03 5.57
N TYR A 553 38.51 -2.02 6.01
CA TYR A 553 38.65 -2.68 7.29
C TYR A 553 38.81 -4.19 7.14
N THR A 554 39.68 -4.82 7.94
CA THR A 554 39.69 -6.28 8.09
C THR A 554 38.87 -6.67 9.31
N ALA A 555 38.17 -7.81 9.25
CA ALA A 555 37.55 -8.39 10.43
C ALA A 555 38.63 -9.02 11.33
N GLU A 556 38.56 -8.74 12.62
CA GLU A 556 39.36 -9.37 13.66
C GLU A 556 38.49 -10.36 14.44
N LEU A 557 38.90 -11.63 14.42
CA LEU A 557 38.26 -12.72 15.14
C LEU A 557 39.06 -13.04 16.40
N ASN A 558 38.45 -12.82 17.55
CA ASN A 558 38.99 -13.14 18.87
C ASN A 558 38.48 -14.51 19.30
N TYR A 559 39.36 -15.42 19.69
CA TYR A 559 38.99 -16.79 20.08
C TYR A 559 39.89 -17.35 21.18
N THR A 560 39.42 -18.35 21.92
CA THR A 560 40.17 -19.03 22.98
C THR A 560 40.20 -20.55 22.71
N PRO A 561 41.35 -21.10 22.29
CA PRO A 561 41.46 -22.54 22.04
C PRO A 561 41.22 -23.39 23.28
N SER A 562 40.66 -24.58 23.11
CA SER A 562 40.49 -25.57 24.18
C SER A 562 41.84 -25.94 24.83
N GLY A 563 42.12 -25.37 26.00
CA GLY A 563 43.39 -25.53 26.72
C GLY A 563 44.52 -24.57 26.32
N GLY A 564 44.19 -23.53 25.54
CA GLY A 564 45.11 -22.48 25.10
C GLY A 564 44.87 -21.11 25.76
N SER A 565 45.57 -20.09 25.27
CA SER A 565 45.36 -18.69 25.62
C SER A 565 44.63 -17.96 24.50
N ALA A 566 43.90 -16.90 24.83
CA ALA A 566 43.19 -16.06 23.85
C ALA A 566 44.11 -15.61 22.70
N ALA A 567 43.59 -15.68 21.48
CA ALA A 567 44.27 -15.36 20.24
C ALA A 567 43.36 -14.51 19.33
N VAL A 568 43.98 -13.78 18.40
CA VAL A 568 43.30 -12.94 17.41
C VAL A 568 43.81 -13.31 16.02
N VAL A 569 42.90 -13.46 15.05
CA VAL A 569 43.24 -13.62 13.63
C VAL A 569 42.44 -12.61 12.81
N SER A 570 43.05 -12.09 11.74
CA SER A 570 42.43 -11.11 10.85
C SER A 570 42.01 -11.75 9.54
N SER A 571 40.95 -11.23 8.92
CA SER A 571 40.52 -11.63 7.59
C SER A 571 41.57 -11.30 6.53
N THR A 572 41.61 -12.09 5.46
CA THR A 572 42.53 -11.92 4.32
C THR A 572 42.01 -10.93 3.28
N ASN A 573 40.72 -10.61 3.33
CA ASN A 573 40.07 -9.58 2.54
C ASN A 573 39.58 -8.44 3.46
N THR A 574 39.25 -7.31 2.84
CA THR A 574 38.75 -6.11 3.51
C THR A 574 37.28 -5.88 3.17
N TYR A 575 36.57 -5.24 4.10
CA TYR A 575 35.32 -4.55 3.87
C TYR A 575 35.63 -3.11 3.51
N ASP A 576 35.13 -2.65 2.37
CA ASP A 576 35.28 -1.26 1.94
C ASP A 576 33.99 -0.52 2.25
N VAL A 577 34.06 0.44 3.17
CA VAL A 577 32.90 1.26 3.53
C VAL A 577 32.58 2.17 2.36
N ALA A 578 31.32 2.21 1.94
CA ALA A 578 30.92 3.02 0.80
C ALA A 578 31.28 4.51 1.05
N PRO A 579 31.72 5.24 0.02
CA PRO A 579 31.90 6.68 0.16
C PRO A 579 30.54 7.34 0.37
N LEU A 580 30.51 8.38 1.20
CA LEU A 580 29.32 9.22 1.36
C LEU A 580 28.86 9.76 0.01
N ARG A 581 27.56 9.69 -0.24
CA ARG A 581 26.93 10.17 -1.46
C ARG A 581 26.67 11.65 -1.37
N ASN A 582 26.47 12.31 -2.51
CA ASN A 582 26.07 13.71 -2.50
C ASN A 582 24.55 13.82 -2.34
N ILE A 583 24.08 14.89 -1.72
CA ILE A 583 22.65 15.16 -1.57
C ILE A 583 22.32 16.49 -2.25
N LEU A 584 21.40 16.46 -3.21
CA LEU A 584 20.91 17.63 -3.93
C LEU A 584 19.41 17.78 -3.70
N LEU A 585 19.02 18.72 -2.84
CA LEU A 585 17.62 19.14 -2.68
C LEU A 585 17.32 20.28 -3.64
N VAL A 586 16.42 20.05 -4.59
CA VAL A 586 15.92 21.02 -5.56
C VAL A 586 14.49 21.41 -5.20
N ILE A 587 14.27 22.70 -4.93
CA ILE A 587 12.96 23.24 -4.58
C ILE A 587 12.51 24.21 -5.67
N LEU A 588 11.35 23.94 -6.28
CA LEU A 588 10.69 24.81 -7.25
C LEU A 588 9.64 25.67 -6.52
N ASP A 589 9.69 26.98 -6.74
CA ASP A 589 8.83 27.97 -6.07
C ASP A 589 7.55 28.17 -6.87
N ASP A 590 6.38 27.92 -6.28
CA ASP A 590 5.06 28.06 -6.94
C ASP A 590 4.77 27.04 -8.05
N TRP A 591 5.13 25.77 -7.82
CA TRP A 591 4.88 24.67 -8.74
C TRP A 591 4.16 23.51 -8.04
N ALA A 592 2.93 23.25 -8.47
CA ALA A 592 2.07 22.21 -7.94
C ALA A 592 1.65 21.21 -9.03
N ILE A 593 0.93 20.15 -8.63
CA ILE A 593 0.63 19.03 -9.52
C ILE A 593 -0.20 19.44 -10.75
N ASP A 594 -0.99 20.51 -10.68
CA ASP A 594 -1.77 20.99 -11.84
C ASP A 594 -0.90 21.43 -13.00
N SER A 595 0.34 21.86 -12.71
CA SER A 595 1.30 22.39 -13.68
C SER A 595 2.51 21.48 -13.89
N SER A 596 2.50 20.28 -13.31
CA SER A 596 3.53 19.26 -13.53
C SER A 596 3.19 18.38 -14.73
N PRO A 597 4.09 18.23 -15.71
CA PRO A 597 3.85 17.38 -16.89
C PRO A 597 3.86 15.87 -16.56
N VAL A 598 4.36 15.48 -15.38
CA VAL A 598 4.37 14.07 -14.94
C VAL A 598 3.17 13.73 -14.03
N ASP A 599 2.56 14.72 -13.36
CA ASP A 599 1.43 14.51 -12.44
C ASP A 599 0.06 14.86 -13.04
N ASN A 600 0.02 15.64 -14.12
CA ASN A 600 -1.22 16.03 -14.79
C ASN A 600 -1.03 15.97 -16.31
N ASN A 601 -2.14 15.84 -17.05
CA ASN A 601 -2.10 15.81 -18.51
C ASN A 601 -3.45 16.22 -19.12
N ALA A 602 -3.43 16.53 -20.42
CA ALA A 602 -4.61 16.96 -21.16
C ALA A 602 -5.68 15.87 -21.36
N THR A 603 -5.35 14.59 -21.10
CA THR A 603 -6.33 13.49 -21.12
C THR A 603 -7.15 13.47 -19.83
N LEU A 604 -6.48 13.63 -18.68
CA LEU A 604 -7.11 13.73 -17.36
C LEU A 604 -7.89 15.03 -17.21
N ASN A 605 -7.29 16.16 -17.62
CA ASN A 605 -7.87 17.49 -17.50
C ASN A 605 -7.88 18.21 -18.86
N PRO A 606 -8.92 18.02 -19.70
CA PRO A 606 -9.00 18.64 -21.02
C PRO A 606 -8.90 20.16 -20.99
N GLY A 607 -8.06 20.73 -21.85
CA GLY A 607 -7.84 22.18 -21.96
C GLY A 607 -6.68 22.72 -21.10
N THR A 608 -5.99 21.86 -20.36
CA THR A 608 -4.72 22.17 -19.70
C THR A 608 -3.55 22.19 -20.69
N THR A 609 -2.52 22.98 -20.36
CA THR A 609 -1.25 23.05 -21.10
C THR A 609 -0.08 22.86 -20.14
N PHE A 610 1.06 22.38 -20.64
CA PHE A 610 2.23 22.06 -19.81
C PHE A 610 3.50 22.52 -20.52
N ALA A 611 4.45 23.03 -19.73
CA ALA A 611 5.80 23.29 -20.23
C ALA A 611 6.48 21.96 -20.58
N PRO A 612 7.16 21.85 -21.73
CA PRO A 612 8.05 20.72 -21.99
C PRO A 612 9.18 20.72 -20.96
N MET A 613 9.27 19.67 -20.13
CA MET A 613 10.31 19.53 -19.10
C MET A 613 11.01 18.16 -19.22
N PRO A 614 11.74 17.91 -20.33
CA PRO A 614 12.35 16.60 -20.59
C PRO A 614 13.39 16.19 -19.56
N THR A 615 14.07 17.13 -18.88
CA THR A 615 15.04 16.79 -17.83
C THR A 615 14.32 16.25 -16.60
N LEU A 616 13.22 16.90 -16.19
CA LEU A 616 12.34 16.45 -15.12
C LEU A 616 11.72 15.08 -15.44
N GLU A 617 11.19 14.90 -16.65
CA GLU A 617 10.61 13.63 -17.10
C GLU A 617 11.66 12.51 -17.05
N ALA A 618 12.88 12.75 -17.52
CA ALA A 618 13.96 11.77 -17.44
C ALA A 618 14.40 11.47 -16.00
N LEU A 619 14.34 12.46 -15.10
CA LEU A 619 14.60 12.25 -13.67
C LEU A 619 13.50 11.37 -13.05
N ALA A 620 12.23 11.62 -13.39
CA ALA A 620 11.10 10.84 -12.92
C ALA A 620 11.16 9.38 -13.42
N ASP A 621 11.53 9.16 -14.68
CA ASP A 621 11.70 7.82 -15.26
C ASP A 621 12.86 7.04 -14.62
N ARG A 622 13.89 7.74 -14.14
CA ARG A 622 15.04 7.15 -13.45
C ARG A 622 14.80 6.93 -11.95
N GLY A 623 13.85 7.63 -11.36
CA GLY A 623 13.64 7.68 -9.92
C GLY A 623 12.28 7.15 -9.48
N LEU A 624 11.95 7.46 -8.23
CA LEU A 624 10.66 7.23 -7.62
C LEU A 624 9.89 8.55 -7.55
N ARG A 625 8.73 8.61 -8.20
CA ARG A 625 7.80 9.75 -8.16
C ARG A 625 6.69 9.48 -7.16
N PHE A 626 6.44 10.43 -6.27
CA PHE A 626 5.40 10.32 -5.24
C PHE A 626 4.13 11.04 -5.69
N THR A 627 3.03 10.31 -5.82
CA THR A 627 1.74 10.86 -6.28
C THR A 627 0.92 11.50 -5.15
N ASN A 628 1.22 11.16 -3.89
CA ASN A 628 0.58 11.71 -2.69
C ASN A 628 1.57 12.50 -1.81
N ALA A 629 2.26 13.48 -2.42
CA ALA A 629 3.24 14.34 -1.75
C ALA A 629 2.70 15.73 -1.41
N TYR A 630 2.92 16.16 -0.17
CA TYR A 630 2.33 17.38 0.36
C TYR A 630 3.36 18.35 0.94
N ALA A 631 3.09 19.64 0.83
CA ALA A 631 3.85 20.70 1.46
C ALA A 631 2.95 21.63 2.29
N GLN A 632 3.51 22.70 2.84
CA GLN A 632 2.70 23.77 3.42
C GLN A 632 2.03 24.61 2.32
N SER A 633 1.00 25.38 2.68
CA SER A 633 0.22 26.16 1.70
C SER A 633 0.98 27.33 1.08
N VAL A 634 2.11 27.74 1.68
CA VAL A 634 2.95 28.86 1.26
C VAL A 634 4.43 28.63 1.59
N CYS A 635 5.31 29.32 0.84
CA CYS A 635 6.75 29.12 0.79
C CYS A 635 7.52 29.13 2.13
N SER A 636 7.39 30.14 3.00
CA SER A 636 8.20 30.22 4.24
C SER A 636 7.91 29.08 5.23
N PRO A 637 6.64 28.74 5.54
CA PRO A 637 6.31 27.53 6.28
C PRO A 637 6.94 26.26 5.70
N THR A 638 6.82 25.99 4.40
CA THR A 638 7.43 24.79 3.79
C THR A 638 8.94 24.73 4.04
N ARG A 639 9.64 25.84 3.83
CA ARG A 639 11.09 25.92 4.00
C ARG A 639 11.51 25.73 5.46
N ALA A 640 10.78 26.33 6.40
CA ALA A 640 11.01 26.14 7.83
C ALA A 640 10.73 24.69 8.27
N THR A 641 9.64 24.09 7.77
CA THR A 641 9.26 22.71 8.05
C THR A 641 10.31 21.71 7.57
N ILE A 642 10.83 21.86 6.35
CA ILE A 642 11.92 21.01 5.84
C ILE A 642 13.20 21.20 6.68
N LEU A 643 13.55 22.42 7.07
CA LEU A 643 14.79 22.69 7.82
C LEU A 643 14.78 22.20 9.26
N THR A 644 13.61 22.06 9.86
CA THR A 644 13.47 21.75 11.29
C THR A 644 12.89 20.37 11.56
N GLY A 645 12.25 19.73 10.56
CA GLY A 645 11.53 18.48 10.75
C GLY A 645 10.29 18.62 11.63
N ARG A 646 9.72 19.82 11.72
CA ARG A 646 8.61 20.16 12.61
C ARG A 646 7.51 20.90 11.85
N TYR A 647 6.26 20.71 12.25
CA TYR A 647 5.14 21.45 11.67
C TYR A 647 5.11 22.93 12.08
N GLY A 648 4.40 23.72 11.28
CA GLY A 648 4.24 25.17 11.41
C GLY A 648 3.99 25.64 12.84
N PHE A 649 2.99 25.05 13.50
CA PHE A 649 2.57 25.44 14.85
C PHE A 649 3.66 25.27 15.93
N ARG A 650 4.65 24.39 15.72
CA ARG A 650 5.74 24.16 16.68
C ARG A 650 6.83 25.22 16.58
N HIS A 651 7.24 25.54 15.34
CA HIS A 651 8.30 26.53 15.08
C HIS A 651 7.74 27.95 14.87
N GLY A 652 6.42 28.14 14.83
CA GLY A 652 5.76 29.43 14.78
C GLY A 652 5.80 30.16 13.42
N VAL A 653 6.27 29.52 12.34
CA VAL A 653 6.32 30.12 11.00
C VAL A 653 5.12 29.62 10.18
N GLY A 654 4.02 30.38 10.19
CA GLY A 654 2.75 30.02 9.55
C GLY A 654 2.38 30.82 8.30
N ASP A 655 3.07 31.93 8.02
CA ASP A 655 2.82 32.81 6.85
C ASP A 655 4.09 33.63 6.51
N PRO A 656 4.33 33.99 5.24
CA PRO A 656 5.48 34.80 4.83
C PRO A 656 5.48 36.25 5.34
N SER A 657 4.44 36.72 6.04
CA SER A 657 4.37 38.07 6.63
C SER A 657 5.43 38.30 7.73
N THR A 658 5.78 37.24 8.48
CA THR A 658 6.75 37.27 9.58
C THR A 658 7.69 36.05 9.49
N PRO A 659 8.44 35.91 8.37
CA PRO A 659 9.01 34.63 7.97
C PRO A 659 10.25 34.20 8.78
N ALA A 660 10.67 34.96 9.79
CA ALA A 660 11.93 34.73 10.47
C ALA A 660 11.91 33.41 11.25
N LEU A 661 12.83 32.50 10.92
CA LEU A 661 13.02 31.27 11.70
C LEU A 661 13.47 31.65 13.13
N PRO A 662 12.80 31.13 14.19
CA PRO A 662 13.22 31.43 15.55
C PRO A 662 14.62 30.86 15.85
N SER A 663 15.43 31.61 16.58
CA SER A 663 16.78 31.17 16.97
C SER A 663 16.80 30.03 18.00
N SER A 664 15.64 29.55 18.44
CA SER A 664 15.48 28.39 19.31
C SER A 664 15.34 27.08 18.54
N GLU A 665 15.06 27.15 17.24
CA GLU A 665 14.98 25.95 16.40
C GLU A 665 16.38 25.43 16.10
N LEU A 666 16.48 24.10 15.97
CA LEU A 666 17.68 23.42 15.49
C LEU A 666 17.51 23.17 13.98
N ALA A 667 18.31 23.84 13.16
CA ALA A 667 18.24 23.70 11.72
C ALA A 667 19.14 22.56 11.21
N LEU A 668 18.73 21.92 10.12
CA LEU A 668 19.43 20.77 9.55
C LEU A 668 20.95 20.99 9.33
N PRO A 669 21.45 22.11 8.77
CA PRO A 669 22.91 22.32 8.64
C PRO A 669 23.66 22.47 9.97
N GLU A 670 22.99 22.91 11.03
CA GLU A 670 23.57 22.98 12.37
C GLU A 670 23.79 21.58 12.94
N ILE A 671 22.90 20.62 12.63
CA ILE A 671 23.05 19.21 12.98
C ILE A 671 24.28 18.62 12.28
N PHE A 672 24.41 18.80 10.97
CA PHE A 672 25.60 18.35 10.24
C PHE A 672 26.89 18.88 10.88
N THR A 673 26.88 20.13 11.35
CA THR A 673 28.02 20.72 12.04
C THR A 673 28.25 20.12 13.44
N ALA A 674 27.18 19.90 14.20
CA ALA A 674 27.23 19.33 15.56
C ALA A 674 27.74 17.88 15.56
N GLU A 675 27.31 17.09 14.59
CA GLU A 675 27.73 15.70 14.36
C GLU A 675 29.11 15.60 13.69
N THR A 676 29.79 16.73 13.47
CA THR A 676 31.10 16.79 12.79
C THR A 676 31.11 16.12 11.41
N SER A 677 29.97 16.17 10.71
CA SER A 677 29.80 15.57 9.39
C SER A 677 30.82 16.13 8.38
N PRO A 678 31.37 15.28 7.50
CA PRO A 678 32.34 15.71 6.48
C PRO A 678 31.70 16.49 5.32
N TYR A 679 30.37 16.54 5.24
CA TYR A 679 29.63 17.17 4.15
C TYR A 679 29.93 18.68 4.02
N LYS A 680 30.13 19.12 2.78
CA LYS A 680 30.15 20.55 2.45
C LYS A 680 28.73 21.06 2.25
N LEU A 681 28.34 22.06 3.03
CA LEU A 681 26.97 22.57 3.07
C LEU A 681 26.84 23.88 2.29
N ALA A 682 25.95 23.91 1.31
CA ALA A 682 25.65 25.13 0.55
C ALA A 682 24.17 25.28 0.24
N THR A 683 23.72 26.54 0.18
CA THR A 683 22.35 26.90 -0.22
C THR A 683 22.38 27.96 -1.30
N PHE A 684 21.60 27.78 -2.35
CA PHE A 684 21.52 28.70 -3.47
C PHE A 684 20.09 29.12 -3.74
N GLY A 685 19.86 30.42 -3.91
CA GLY A 685 18.57 30.97 -4.28
C GLY A 685 17.75 31.58 -3.15
N LYS A 686 16.47 31.21 -3.08
CA LYS A 686 15.50 31.83 -2.16
C LYS A 686 15.64 31.27 -0.75
N TRP A 687 16.03 32.14 0.20
CA TRP A 687 16.04 31.81 1.63
C TRP A 687 14.65 31.97 2.26
N HIS A 688 14.13 33.20 2.28
CA HIS A 688 12.81 33.56 2.79
C HIS A 688 12.50 33.12 4.23
N LEU A 689 13.53 33.12 5.09
CA LEU A 689 13.41 32.79 6.52
C LEU A 689 14.07 33.83 7.45
N GLY A 690 14.19 35.07 6.99
CA GLY A 690 14.85 36.17 7.70
C GLY A 690 16.12 36.66 7.02
N GLY A 691 16.92 37.47 7.71
CA GLY A 691 18.13 38.10 7.16
C GLY A 691 19.01 38.71 8.25
N GLY A 692 20.28 39.00 7.91
CA GLY A 692 21.25 39.48 8.91
C GLY A 692 21.52 38.43 9.98
N ASN A 693 21.19 38.73 11.24
CA ASN A 693 21.35 37.79 12.36
C ASN A 693 20.32 36.64 12.34
N THR A 694 19.31 36.69 11.46
CA THR A 694 18.39 35.57 11.18
C THR A 694 18.57 35.03 9.75
N GLY A 695 19.72 35.32 9.14
CA GLY A 695 20.07 34.88 7.79
C GLY A 695 20.61 33.44 7.74
N PRO A 696 20.86 32.92 6.53
CA PRO A 696 21.22 31.52 6.29
C PRO A 696 22.51 31.08 6.98
N GLU A 697 23.49 31.97 7.18
CA GLU A 697 24.74 31.64 7.86
C GLU A 697 24.59 31.55 9.39
N VAL A 698 23.83 32.46 10.01
CA VAL A 698 23.80 32.64 11.47
C VAL A 698 22.76 31.75 12.15
N LEU A 699 21.57 31.59 11.56
CA LEU A 699 20.52 30.69 12.09
C LEU A 699 20.24 29.49 11.19
N GLY A 700 20.71 29.51 9.94
CA GLY A 700 20.55 28.38 9.03
C GLY A 700 21.73 27.43 9.02
N GLY A 701 22.84 27.74 9.71
CA GLY A 701 24.06 26.91 9.74
C GLY A 701 24.79 26.76 8.40
N TRP A 702 24.40 27.50 7.36
CA TRP A 702 24.94 27.32 6.01
C TRP A 702 26.32 27.97 5.86
N THR A 703 27.33 27.16 5.51
CA THR A 703 28.70 27.66 5.31
C THR A 703 28.87 28.49 4.03
N HIS A 704 27.99 28.28 3.05
CA HIS A 704 27.95 28.98 1.77
C HIS A 704 26.50 29.30 1.38
N PHE A 705 26.24 30.56 1.06
CA PHE A 705 24.96 31.03 0.53
C PHE A 705 25.17 31.98 -0.64
N ALA A 706 24.37 31.83 -1.70
CA ALA A 706 24.22 32.86 -2.73
C ALA A 706 22.78 32.92 -3.24
N GLY A 707 22.14 34.09 -3.18
CA GLY A 707 20.77 34.25 -3.64
C GLY A 707 20.06 35.45 -3.04
N ILE A 708 18.77 35.30 -2.72
CA ILE A 708 17.94 36.35 -2.12
C ILE A 708 17.48 35.98 -0.72
N LEU A 709 17.45 36.97 0.17
CA LEU A 709 16.92 36.80 1.54
C LEU A 709 15.40 36.92 1.59
N GLY A 710 14.81 37.71 0.68
CA GLY A 710 13.36 37.95 0.61
C GLY A 710 12.57 36.86 -0.11
N GLY A 711 11.25 37.06 -0.17
CA GLY A 711 10.31 36.07 -0.71
C GLY A 711 10.20 35.95 -2.23
N GLY A 712 10.94 36.74 -2.97
CA GLY A 712 10.95 36.70 -4.44
C GLY A 712 11.83 37.80 -5.00
N VAL A 713 12.26 37.64 -6.25
CA VAL A 713 12.97 38.68 -6.99
C VAL A 713 11.99 39.78 -7.42
N THR A 714 12.44 41.03 -7.42
CA THR A 714 11.66 42.14 -8.01
C THR A 714 11.71 42.10 -9.54
N ASN A 715 12.80 41.59 -10.11
CA ASN A 715 12.97 41.35 -11.53
C ASN A 715 14.04 40.27 -11.75
N TYR A 716 13.76 39.26 -12.58
CA TYR A 716 14.67 38.14 -12.80
C TYR A 716 16.03 38.49 -13.42
N THR A 717 16.21 39.66 -14.02
CA THR A 717 17.48 40.15 -14.63
C THR A 717 17.89 41.53 -14.10
N ASP A 718 17.27 42.00 -13.01
CA ASP A 718 17.64 43.23 -12.31
C ASP A 718 17.26 43.08 -10.83
N TRP A 719 18.04 42.27 -10.12
CA TRP A 719 17.76 41.88 -8.73
C TRP A 719 18.96 42.13 -7.82
N SER A 720 18.75 41.95 -6.51
CA SER A 720 19.80 42.09 -5.50
C SER A 720 20.28 40.71 -5.08
N LYS A 721 21.54 40.38 -5.36
CA LYS A 721 22.18 39.11 -5.00
C LYS A 721 22.97 39.27 -3.71
N THR A 722 22.68 38.47 -2.71
CA THR A 722 23.47 38.37 -1.48
C THR A 722 24.31 37.10 -1.53
N VAL A 723 25.60 37.23 -1.23
CA VAL A 723 26.54 36.11 -1.08
C VAL A 723 27.09 36.14 0.34
N SER A 724 27.04 35.00 1.01
CA SER A 724 27.62 34.80 2.35
C SER A 724 28.53 33.58 2.34
N THR A 725 29.73 33.73 2.86
CA THR A 725 30.67 32.63 3.14
C THR A 725 31.23 32.80 4.55
N ALA A 726 31.82 31.75 5.11
CA ALA A 726 32.47 31.80 6.43
C ALA A 726 33.47 32.97 6.63
N THR A 727 34.04 33.51 5.55
CA THR A 727 34.98 34.65 5.60
C THR A 727 34.38 35.98 5.16
N THR A 728 33.17 35.99 4.60
CA THR A 728 32.53 37.18 4.02
C THR A 728 31.01 37.10 4.17
N PRO A 729 30.46 37.46 5.34
CA PRO A 729 29.03 37.40 5.61
C PRO A 729 28.26 38.53 4.89
N ASN A 730 27.09 38.21 4.32
CA ASN A 730 26.06 39.16 3.86
C ASN A 730 26.52 40.21 2.81
N ASN A 731 27.37 39.82 1.85
CA ASN A 731 27.80 40.72 0.78
C ASN A 731 26.72 40.83 -0.32
N THR A 732 26.10 42.01 -0.45
CA THR A 732 24.99 42.23 -1.39
C THR A 732 25.40 43.08 -2.60
N THR A 733 25.13 42.56 -3.79
CA THR A 733 25.28 43.24 -5.08
C THR A 733 23.90 43.57 -5.64
N ASN A 734 23.62 44.86 -5.79
CA ASN A 734 22.38 45.34 -6.41
C ASN A 734 22.51 45.37 -7.94
N ASN A 735 21.38 45.38 -8.65
CA ASN A 735 21.30 45.45 -10.11
C ASN A 735 22.05 44.31 -10.82
N PHE A 736 21.93 43.11 -10.26
CA PHE A 736 22.53 41.91 -10.81
C PHE A 736 21.78 41.50 -12.09
N ALA A 737 22.50 41.49 -13.21
CA ALA A 737 21.93 41.40 -14.55
C ALA A 737 21.69 39.97 -15.06
N THR A 738 22.37 38.98 -14.48
CA THR A 738 22.20 37.58 -14.87
C THR A 738 20.82 37.09 -14.46
N TYR A 739 20.17 36.33 -15.34
CA TYR A 739 18.89 35.69 -15.04
C TYR A 739 19.00 34.85 -13.76
N SER A 740 18.13 35.09 -12.78
CA SER A 740 18.33 34.54 -11.44
C SER A 740 18.39 33.00 -11.41
N THR A 741 17.58 32.30 -12.21
CA THR A 741 17.63 30.84 -12.38
C THR A 741 18.98 30.36 -12.91
N THR A 742 19.53 31.04 -13.93
CA THR A 742 20.87 30.72 -14.47
C THR A 742 21.96 30.97 -13.43
N ASP A 743 21.85 32.04 -12.64
CA ASP A 743 22.80 32.35 -11.58
C ASP A 743 22.77 31.30 -10.44
N GLN A 744 21.57 30.87 -10.02
CA GLN A 744 21.39 29.81 -9.03
C GLN A 744 22.11 28.52 -9.46
N VAL A 745 21.98 28.12 -10.73
CA VAL A 745 22.71 26.96 -11.26
C VAL A 745 24.21 27.25 -11.45
N ASN A 746 24.62 28.48 -11.79
CA ASN A 746 26.05 28.83 -11.85
C ASN A 746 26.74 28.68 -10.49
N GLU A 747 26.10 29.12 -9.42
CA GLU A 747 26.62 29.00 -8.07
C GLU A 747 26.71 27.54 -7.63
N ALA A 748 25.66 26.74 -7.87
CA ALA A 748 25.68 25.31 -7.60
C ALA A 748 26.79 24.57 -8.38
N VAL A 749 26.89 24.80 -9.69
CA VAL A 749 27.93 24.22 -10.55
C VAL A 749 29.33 24.66 -10.11
N SER A 750 29.51 25.93 -9.73
CA SER A 750 30.80 26.42 -9.23
C SER A 750 31.18 25.74 -7.92
N PHE A 751 30.22 25.51 -7.03
CA PHE A 751 30.44 24.84 -5.75
C PHE A 751 30.80 23.37 -5.94
N ILE A 752 30.04 22.63 -6.76
CA ILE A 752 30.32 21.22 -7.09
C ILE A 752 31.73 21.06 -7.68
N ASN A 753 32.08 21.87 -8.69
CA ASN A 753 33.41 21.82 -9.31
C ASN A 753 34.56 22.19 -8.34
N SER A 754 34.27 22.93 -7.27
CA SER A 754 35.28 23.28 -6.26
C SER A 754 35.46 22.21 -5.20
N ASN A 755 34.55 21.23 -5.12
CA ASN A 755 34.54 20.15 -4.13
C ASN A 755 34.42 18.77 -4.81
N PRO A 756 35.31 18.40 -5.77
CA PRO A 756 35.13 17.20 -6.58
C PRO A 756 35.34 15.87 -5.83
N ASN A 757 35.95 15.91 -4.63
CA ASN A 757 36.27 14.73 -3.82
C ASN A 757 35.61 14.78 -2.43
N ASP A 758 34.83 15.81 -2.13
CA ASP A 758 34.14 15.94 -0.86
C ASP A 758 32.65 15.61 -1.07
N ALA A 759 32.03 14.90 -0.13
CA ALA A 759 30.58 14.80 -0.08
C ALA A 759 29.98 16.18 0.17
N TRP A 760 28.87 16.49 -0.49
CA TRP A 760 28.20 17.78 -0.33
C TRP A 760 26.69 17.63 -0.22
N PHE A 761 26.10 18.59 0.51
CA PHE A 761 24.67 18.78 0.59
C PHE A 761 24.33 20.18 0.06
N ILE A 762 23.58 20.22 -1.03
CA ILE A 762 23.14 21.45 -1.67
C ILE A 762 21.63 21.60 -1.52
N TRP A 763 21.21 22.71 -0.91
CA TRP A 763 19.84 23.22 -0.95
C TRP A 763 19.72 24.23 -2.10
N LEU A 764 19.15 23.80 -3.23
CA LEU A 764 18.92 24.64 -4.40
C LEU A 764 17.46 25.06 -4.47
N ALA A 765 17.17 26.24 -3.94
CA ALA A 765 15.82 26.81 -3.91
C ALA A 765 15.63 27.84 -5.03
N PHE A 766 15.03 27.43 -6.14
CA PHE A 766 14.78 28.33 -7.26
C PHE A 766 13.84 29.48 -6.85
N ASN A 767 14.01 30.63 -7.53
CA ASN A 767 13.02 31.72 -7.46
C ASN A 767 11.90 31.47 -8.48
N ALA A 768 12.24 30.86 -9.62
CA ALA A 768 11.28 30.54 -10.66
C ALA A 768 10.44 29.31 -10.26
N PRO A 769 9.19 29.22 -10.76
CA PRO A 769 8.46 30.22 -11.58
C PRO A 769 7.66 31.30 -10.81
N HIS A 770 7.98 31.60 -9.54
CA HIS A 770 7.27 32.58 -8.71
C HIS A 770 7.12 33.95 -9.40
N THR A 771 6.04 34.66 -9.05
CA THR A 771 5.83 36.05 -9.49
C THR A 771 7.00 36.99 -9.13
N PRO A 772 7.27 38.04 -9.92
CA PRO A 772 6.52 38.47 -11.12
C PRO A 772 6.72 37.55 -12.32
N PHE A 773 5.67 37.36 -13.13
CA PHE A 773 5.76 36.57 -14.37
C PHE A 773 6.52 37.37 -15.43
N HIS A 774 7.75 36.96 -15.73
CA HIS A 774 8.62 37.59 -16.73
C HIS A 774 8.85 36.69 -17.93
N ASN A 775 9.26 37.28 -19.05
CA ASN A 775 9.81 36.50 -20.15
C ASN A 775 11.22 35.99 -19.74
N PRO A 776 11.46 34.68 -19.72
CA PRO A 776 12.81 34.16 -19.51
C PRO A 776 13.71 34.44 -20.72
N PRO A 777 15.03 34.19 -20.62
CA PRO A 777 15.92 34.24 -21.76
C PRO A 777 15.47 33.29 -22.88
N SER A 778 15.30 33.82 -24.09
CA SER A 778 14.73 33.10 -25.24
C SER A 778 15.56 31.91 -25.74
N ASN A 779 16.76 31.69 -25.20
CA ASN A 779 17.61 30.53 -25.52
C ASN A 779 17.37 29.35 -24.57
N LEU A 780 16.48 29.49 -23.60
CA LEU A 780 16.16 28.46 -22.60
C LEU A 780 14.74 27.88 -22.79
N HIS A 781 13.96 28.39 -23.74
CA HIS A 781 12.57 27.96 -23.96
C HIS A 781 12.12 28.28 -25.39
N ASP A 782 11.01 27.68 -25.82
CA ASP A 782 10.45 27.85 -27.17
C ASP A 782 9.21 28.76 -27.22
N TYR A 783 8.76 29.25 -26.06
CA TYR A 783 7.63 30.18 -25.95
C TYR A 783 7.92 31.56 -26.59
N PRO A 784 6.90 32.25 -27.14
CA PRO A 784 7.07 33.59 -27.67
C PRO A 784 7.35 34.62 -26.57
N THR A 785 7.94 35.76 -26.95
CA THR A 785 8.06 36.90 -26.03
C THR A 785 6.71 37.59 -25.87
N TYR A 786 6.19 37.64 -24.64
CA TYR A 786 4.94 38.29 -24.29
C TYR A 786 5.12 39.78 -23.98
N PRO A 787 4.11 40.64 -24.24
CA PRO A 787 4.16 42.05 -23.85
C PRO A 787 4.27 42.24 -22.33
N THR A 788 5.06 43.23 -21.90
CA THR A 788 5.29 43.54 -20.48
C THR A 788 4.85 44.94 -20.09
N ASP A 789 4.58 45.16 -18.81
CA ASP A 789 4.41 46.49 -18.23
C ASP A 789 5.76 47.24 -18.07
N VAL A 790 5.72 48.42 -17.43
CA VAL A 790 6.90 49.27 -17.20
C VAL A 790 7.96 48.65 -16.28
N ASN A 791 7.60 47.62 -15.51
CA ASN A 791 8.50 46.93 -14.59
C ASN A 791 8.99 45.58 -15.16
N GLY A 792 8.54 45.21 -16.37
CA GLY A 792 8.90 43.94 -17.02
C GLY A 792 7.90 42.80 -16.78
N ASN A 793 6.76 43.05 -16.12
CA ASN A 793 5.79 42.01 -15.81
C ASN A 793 4.91 41.69 -17.01
N VAL A 794 4.74 40.41 -17.32
CA VAL A 794 3.69 39.91 -18.22
C VAL A 794 2.34 39.98 -17.49
N THR A 795 1.31 40.49 -18.16
CA THR A 795 -0.02 40.75 -17.55
C THR A 795 -1.14 40.09 -18.35
N GLY A 796 -2.35 40.07 -17.78
CA GLY A 796 -3.53 39.54 -18.48
C GLY A 796 -3.51 38.03 -18.69
N SER A 797 -4.00 37.58 -19.85
CA SER A 797 -4.09 36.16 -20.23
C SER A 797 -2.74 35.52 -20.55
N ASP A 798 -1.72 36.34 -20.85
CA ASP A 798 -0.40 35.86 -21.27
C ASP A 798 0.46 35.34 -20.10
N ARG A 799 0.02 35.58 -18.85
CA ARG A 799 0.73 35.15 -17.63
C ARG A 799 0.99 33.64 -17.59
N ARG A 800 0.02 32.83 -18.05
CA ARG A 800 0.17 31.37 -18.11
C ARG A 800 1.30 30.96 -19.04
N GLY A 801 1.37 31.56 -20.22
CA GLY A 801 2.45 31.30 -21.18
C GLY A 801 3.82 31.72 -20.66
N ALA A 802 3.91 32.85 -19.95
CA ALA A 802 5.17 33.28 -19.31
C ALA A 802 5.58 32.35 -18.14
N TYR A 803 4.62 31.84 -17.37
CA TYR A 803 4.85 30.85 -16.32
C TYR A 803 5.39 29.54 -16.90
N GLU A 804 4.78 29.01 -17.95
CA GLU A 804 5.26 27.80 -18.63
C GLU A 804 6.63 28.01 -19.31
N ALA A 805 6.87 29.20 -19.88
CA ALA A 805 8.19 29.55 -20.39
C ALA A 805 9.27 29.53 -19.29
N ALA A 806 8.93 29.99 -18.08
CA ALA A 806 9.82 29.96 -16.93
C ALA A 806 10.08 28.53 -16.43
N LEU A 807 9.08 27.65 -16.46
CA LEU A 807 9.25 26.22 -16.16
C LEU A 807 10.14 25.51 -17.19
N GLN A 808 9.95 25.73 -18.49
CA GLN A 808 10.84 25.17 -19.53
C GLN A 808 12.28 25.71 -19.41
N ALA A 809 12.43 27.00 -19.08
CA ALA A 809 13.73 27.61 -18.84
C ALA A 809 14.42 27.02 -17.59
N LEU A 810 13.66 26.76 -16.54
CA LEU A 810 14.14 26.06 -15.34
C LEU A 810 14.57 24.63 -15.68
N ASP A 811 13.78 23.87 -16.44
CA ASP A 811 14.15 22.52 -16.86
C ASP A 811 15.44 22.49 -17.70
N THR A 812 15.63 23.48 -18.58
CA THR A 812 16.88 23.62 -19.35
C THR A 812 18.08 23.86 -18.44
N GLU A 813 17.91 24.66 -17.38
CA GLU A 813 18.96 24.91 -16.38
C GLU A 813 19.18 23.69 -15.46
N LEU A 814 18.15 22.90 -15.15
CA LEU A 814 18.30 21.60 -14.49
C LEU A 814 19.14 20.64 -15.35
N GLY A 815 18.89 20.59 -16.67
CA GLY A 815 19.68 19.78 -17.59
C GLY A 815 21.16 20.17 -17.57
N ARG A 816 21.45 21.47 -17.46
CA ARG A 816 22.82 21.97 -17.29
C ARG A 816 23.43 21.60 -15.93
N LEU A 817 22.65 21.66 -14.85
CA LEU A 817 23.09 21.24 -13.52
C LEU A 817 23.42 19.75 -13.50
N PHE A 818 22.49 18.91 -13.94
CA PHE A 818 22.65 17.46 -13.92
C PHE A 818 23.77 16.97 -14.84
N ALA A 819 24.11 17.71 -15.90
CA ALA A 819 25.30 17.44 -16.70
C ALA A 819 26.64 17.61 -15.94
N THR A 820 26.62 18.24 -14.75
CA THR A 820 27.80 18.42 -13.89
C THR A 820 27.79 17.53 -12.64
N VAL A 821 26.69 16.81 -12.42
CA VAL A 821 26.50 15.92 -11.27
C VAL A 821 26.75 14.49 -11.73
N ASP A 822 27.41 13.70 -10.89
CA ASP A 822 27.47 12.25 -11.08
C ASP A 822 26.20 11.62 -10.51
N LEU A 823 25.26 11.25 -11.38
CA LEU A 823 23.97 10.70 -10.99
C LEU A 823 24.06 9.31 -10.34
N ASP A 824 25.22 8.63 -10.45
CA ASP A 824 25.47 7.36 -9.76
C ASP A 824 26.02 7.59 -8.34
N ASN A 825 26.33 8.84 -7.99
CA ASN A 825 26.87 9.22 -6.69
C ASN A 825 26.09 10.35 -6.00
N THR A 826 24.94 10.75 -6.54
CA THR A 826 24.15 11.87 -6.00
C THR A 826 22.68 11.47 -5.85
N ASN A 827 22.18 11.59 -4.62
CA ASN A 827 20.76 11.54 -4.32
C ASN A 827 20.12 12.91 -4.60
N ILE A 828 19.18 12.93 -5.52
CA ILE A 828 18.44 14.11 -5.95
C ILE A 828 17.03 14.02 -5.37
N ILE A 829 16.62 15.07 -4.68
CA ILE A 829 15.27 15.27 -4.15
C ILE A 829 14.71 16.50 -4.86
N LEU A 830 13.67 16.36 -5.66
CA LEU A 830 13.02 17.47 -6.35
C LEU A 830 11.60 17.63 -5.85
N ILE A 831 11.25 18.82 -5.33
CA ILE A 831 9.95 19.10 -4.72
C ILE A 831 9.42 20.49 -5.11
N GLY A 832 8.09 20.63 -5.25
CA GLY A 832 7.42 21.94 -5.27
C GLY A 832 7.19 22.50 -3.86
N ASP A 833 7.35 23.80 -3.62
CA ASP A 833 7.22 24.34 -2.26
C ASP A 833 5.79 24.61 -1.78
N ASN A 834 4.85 24.82 -2.71
CA ASN A 834 3.42 25.04 -2.46
C ASN A 834 2.60 25.02 -3.78
N GLY A 835 1.29 25.21 -3.66
CA GLY A 835 0.33 25.40 -4.75
C GLY A 835 0.78 26.36 -5.87
N THR A 836 0.22 26.17 -7.08
CA THR A 836 0.39 27.10 -8.22
C THR A 836 -0.33 28.42 -7.94
N PRO A 837 0.16 29.60 -8.39
CA PRO A 837 -0.48 30.87 -8.10
C PRO A 837 -1.84 30.99 -8.80
N SER A 838 -2.84 31.56 -8.12
CA SER A 838 -4.21 31.73 -8.65
C SER A 838 -4.31 32.48 -9.99
N ALA A 839 -3.27 33.23 -10.36
CA ALA A 839 -3.18 33.93 -11.64
C ALA A 839 -2.90 33.00 -12.85
N VAL A 840 -2.38 31.80 -12.60
CA VAL A 840 -1.92 30.84 -13.62
C VAL A 840 -2.31 29.39 -13.31
N VAL A 841 -2.99 29.13 -12.18
CA VAL A 841 -3.55 27.82 -11.85
C VAL A 841 -4.49 27.32 -12.94
N GLN A 842 -4.54 26.00 -13.11
CA GLN A 842 -5.44 25.34 -14.04
C GLN A 842 -6.11 24.12 -13.43
N ALA A 843 -6.98 23.48 -14.23
CA ALA A 843 -7.67 22.26 -13.84
C ALA A 843 -6.70 21.17 -13.33
N PRO A 844 -7.05 20.45 -12.26
CA PRO A 844 -8.40 20.40 -11.67
C PRO A 844 -8.73 21.58 -10.73
N TYR A 845 -7.77 22.47 -10.44
CA TYR A 845 -7.94 23.46 -9.38
C TYR A 845 -8.54 24.80 -9.83
N SER A 846 -9.36 25.39 -8.96
CA SER A 846 -9.90 26.74 -9.12
C SER A 846 -9.01 27.80 -8.46
N ASN A 847 -9.19 29.06 -8.86
CA ASN A 847 -8.36 30.19 -8.40
C ASN A 847 -8.36 30.39 -6.87
N ASP A 848 -9.41 29.99 -6.19
CA ASP A 848 -9.60 30.05 -4.74
C ASP A 848 -9.04 28.83 -4.00
N HIS A 849 -8.69 27.77 -4.72
CA HIS A 849 -8.15 26.50 -4.21
C HIS A 849 -6.68 26.30 -4.63
N ALA A 850 -6.00 27.41 -4.91
CA ALA A 850 -4.63 27.48 -5.39
C ALA A 850 -3.65 27.82 -4.24
N LYS A 851 -2.43 28.26 -4.55
CA LYS A 851 -1.42 28.75 -3.59
C LYS A 851 -2.04 29.56 -2.45
N GLY A 852 -1.69 29.22 -1.21
CA GLY A 852 -2.16 29.87 0.01
C GLY A 852 -3.51 29.37 0.53
N SER A 853 -4.13 28.41 -0.15
CA SER A 853 -5.27 27.68 0.40
C SER A 853 -4.82 26.38 1.08
N LEU A 854 -5.68 25.84 1.96
CA LEU A 854 -5.48 24.55 2.63
C LEU A 854 -6.07 23.37 1.83
N TYR A 855 -6.62 23.65 0.64
CA TYR A 855 -7.14 22.67 -0.31
C TYR A 855 -6.01 22.03 -1.13
N GLU A 856 -6.31 20.94 -1.85
CA GLU A 856 -5.37 20.15 -2.67
C GLU A 856 -4.50 21.05 -3.56
N GLY A 857 -5.07 21.97 -4.33
CA GLY A 857 -4.29 22.86 -5.19
C GLY A 857 -3.40 23.89 -4.47
N GLY A 858 -3.50 24.00 -3.15
CA GLY A 858 -2.63 24.82 -2.31
C GLY A 858 -1.46 24.04 -1.68
N VAL A 859 -1.59 22.73 -1.48
CA VAL A 859 -0.66 21.92 -0.68
C VAL A 859 -0.12 20.66 -1.38
N HIS A 860 -0.77 20.18 -2.44
CA HIS A 860 -0.36 19.00 -3.21
C HIS A 860 0.71 19.38 -4.22
N VAL A 861 1.92 18.86 -4.02
CA VAL A 861 3.10 19.24 -4.79
C VAL A 861 3.77 18.02 -5.43
N PRO A 862 4.43 18.18 -6.59
CA PRO A 862 5.27 17.12 -7.13
C PRO A 862 6.44 16.81 -6.18
N LEU A 863 6.79 15.53 -6.07
CA LEU A 863 8.01 15.05 -5.42
C LEU A 863 8.61 13.89 -6.22
N ILE A 864 9.89 14.02 -6.58
CA ILE A 864 10.67 12.99 -7.26
C ILE A 864 11.97 12.79 -6.49
N MET A 865 12.33 11.53 -6.23
CA MET A 865 13.61 11.16 -5.66
C MET A 865 14.34 10.21 -6.60
N ALA A 866 15.60 10.50 -6.93
CA ALA A 866 16.42 9.65 -7.80
C ALA A 866 17.88 9.66 -7.33
N GLY A 867 18.57 8.54 -7.38
CA GLY A 867 19.97 8.47 -6.95
C GLY A 867 20.39 7.04 -6.58
N PRO A 868 21.63 6.86 -6.11
CA PRO A 868 22.16 5.56 -5.71
C PRO A 868 21.37 4.87 -4.60
N ASP A 869 20.77 5.64 -3.69
CA ASP A 869 20.02 5.09 -2.54
C ASP A 869 18.51 4.96 -2.82
N VAL A 870 18.10 5.23 -4.07
CA VAL A 870 16.73 5.02 -4.56
C VAL A 870 16.70 3.71 -5.36
N THR A 871 16.52 2.58 -4.66
CA THR A 871 16.56 1.26 -5.31
C THR A 871 15.28 0.90 -6.05
N ARG A 872 14.18 1.63 -5.79
CA ARG A 872 12.91 1.51 -6.52
C ARG A 872 12.72 2.66 -7.50
N THR A 873 12.21 2.34 -8.69
CA THR A 873 11.84 3.34 -9.71
C THR A 873 10.36 3.22 -10.06
N GLY A 874 9.79 4.27 -10.65
CA GLY A 874 8.37 4.32 -11.01
C GLY A 874 7.56 5.19 -10.05
N LEU A 875 6.39 4.70 -9.61
CA LEU A 875 5.44 5.48 -8.79
C LEU A 875 5.34 4.95 -7.37
N SER A 876 5.18 5.87 -6.42
CA SER A 876 4.78 5.59 -5.05
C SER A 876 3.54 6.40 -4.71
N ASN A 877 2.51 5.72 -4.23
CA ASN A 877 1.27 6.32 -3.73
C ASN A 877 1.28 6.56 -2.22
N LYS A 878 2.40 6.29 -1.54
CA LYS A 878 2.57 6.52 -0.10
C LYS A 878 2.32 7.99 0.23
N LEU A 879 1.61 8.24 1.32
CA LEU A 879 1.35 9.58 1.81
C LEU A 879 2.64 10.16 2.41
N VAL A 880 3.14 11.25 1.84
CA VAL A 880 4.41 11.88 2.28
C VAL A 880 4.27 13.39 2.40
N HIS A 881 5.05 13.98 3.29
CA HIS A 881 5.02 15.42 3.53
C HIS A 881 6.42 16.05 3.48
N CYS A 882 6.52 17.34 3.18
CA CYS A 882 7.81 18.04 3.14
C CYS A 882 8.56 17.99 4.49
N VAL A 883 7.85 17.78 5.61
CA VAL A 883 8.47 17.58 6.93
C VAL A 883 9.37 16.35 6.96
N ASP A 884 9.04 15.30 6.21
CA ASP A 884 9.76 14.03 6.17
C ASP A 884 11.15 14.15 5.53
N LEU A 885 11.36 15.20 4.72
CA LEU A 885 12.65 15.45 4.08
C LEU A 885 13.75 15.75 5.10
N PHE A 886 13.42 16.26 6.29
CA PHE A 886 14.40 16.51 7.34
C PHE A 886 15.12 15.23 7.78
N SER A 887 14.38 14.24 8.27
CA SER A 887 14.94 12.94 8.68
C SER A 887 15.49 12.17 7.50
N THR A 888 14.87 12.28 6.33
CA THR A 888 15.36 11.63 5.10
C THR A 888 16.76 12.13 4.72
N ILE A 889 17.01 13.44 4.78
CA ILE A 889 18.32 14.01 4.42
C ILE A 889 19.39 13.63 5.47
N LEU A 890 19.02 13.57 6.75
CA LEU A 890 19.94 13.11 7.79
C LEU A 890 20.31 11.64 7.61
N GLU A 891 19.32 10.78 7.33
CA GLU A 891 19.56 9.35 7.07
C GLU A 891 20.38 9.12 5.80
N LEU A 892 20.09 9.83 4.70
CA LEU A 892 20.93 9.79 3.48
C LEU A 892 22.36 10.30 3.72
N ALA A 893 22.56 11.11 4.76
CA ALA A 893 23.86 11.63 5.16
C ALA A 893 24.57 10.75 6.20
N ASP A 894 23.99 9.59 6.53
CA ASP A 894 24.49 8.67 7.54
C ASP A 894 24.57 9.32 8.94
N ILE A 895 23.56 10.13 9.26
CA ILE A 895 23.39 10.77 10.57
C ILE A 895 22.18 10.14 11.27
N ASP A 896 22.43 9.53 12.43
CA ASP A 896 21.38 8.99 13.28
C ASP A 896 20.45 10.10 13.79
N VAL A 897 19.21 10.07 13.30
CA VAL A 897 18.19 11.10 13.58
C VAL A 897 17.88 11.17 15.07
N ALA A 898 17.80 10.02 15.76
CA ALA A 898 17.36 9.94 17.14
C ALA A 898 18.34 10.66 18.09
N SER A 899 19.63 10.37 17.98
CA SER A 899 20.68 11.01 18.77
C SER A 899 20.88 12.47 18.38
N ALA A 900 20.91 12.78 17.08
CA ALA A 900 21.13 14.13 16.57
C ALA A 900 20.03 15.12 16.97
N THR A 901 18.81 14.63 17.23
CA THR A 901 17.65 15.45 17.59
C THR A 901 17.21 15.30 19.04
N ALA A 902 17.94 14.57 19.87
CA ALA A 902 17.58 14.27 21.27
C ALA A 902 17.34 15.51 22.16
N ALA A 903 17.86 16.68 21.76
CA ALA A 903 17.67 17.96 22.45
C ALA A 903 16.39 18.72 22.05
N VAL A 904 15.65 18.24 21.04
CA VAL A 904 14.42 18.85 20.54
C VAL A 904 13.22 18.12 21.13
N ASP A 905 12.29 18.86 21.74
CA ASP A 905 11.14 18.27 22.46
C ASP A 905 10.28 17.32 21.58
N THR A 906 10.18 17.58 20.28
CA THR A 906 9.45 16.72 19.31
C THR A 906 9.91 16.99 17.88
N ILE A 907 10.22 15.92 17.15
CA ILE A 907 10.41 15.90 15.69
C ILE A 907 9.18 15.22 15.07
N ASP A 908 8.54 15.89 14.10
CA ASP A 908 7.36 15.35 13.40
C ASP A 908 7.76 14.56 12.13
N SER A 909 8.99 14.75 11.66
CA SER A 909 9.56 14.12 10.47
C SER A 909 9.69 12.60 10.59
N LYS A 910 9.31 11.88 9.54
CA LYS A 910 9.54 10.44 9.39
C LYS A 910 10.30 10.18 8.10
N SER A 911 11.44 9.51 8.17
CA SER A 911 12.26 9.29 6.97
C SER A 911 11.50 8.58 5.85
N LEU A 912 11.82 8.96 4.61
CA LEU A 912 11.33 8.36 3.39
C LEU A 912 12.25 7.25 2.86
N VAL A 913 13.47 7.08 3.39
CA VAL A 913 14.43 6.05 2.94
C VAL A 913 13.83 4.64 2.92
N PRO A 914 13.05 4.19 3.93
CA PRO A 914 12.34 2.91 3.86
C PRO A 914 11.36 2.79 2.68
N ILE A 915 10.81 3.89 2.18
CA ILE A 915 9.93 3.87 0.99
C ILE A 915 10.78 3.63 -0.27
N LEU A 916 11.94 4.28 -0.33
CA LEU A 916 12.87 4.22 -1.47
C LEU A 916 13.41 2.81 -1.72
N ASN A 917 13.50 1.99 -0.66
CA ASN A 917 14.00 0.62 -0.71
C ASN A 917 12.93 -0.49 -0.55
N GLY A 918 11.64 -0.12 -0.43
CA GLY A 918 10.53 -1.08 -0.35
C GLY A 918 10.27 -1.67 1.04
N GLN A 919 10.89 -1.12 2.08
CA GLN A 919 10.82 -1.61 3.46
C GLN A 919 9.90 -0.78 4.37
N ASP A 920 9.17 0.19 3.82
CA ASP A 920 8.31 1.06 4.60
C ASP A 920 7.12 0.33 5.26
N SER A 921 7.01 0.48 6.58
CA SER A 921 5.92 -0.03 7.42
C SER A 921 5.28 1.06 8.28
N VAL A 922 5.68 2.32 8.08
CA VAL A 922 5.31 3.42 8.95
C VAL A 922 4.02 4.07 8.46
N GLU A 923 3.01 4.15 9.33
CA GLU A 923 1.79 4.91 9.08
C GLU A 923 2.08 6.42 9.20
N ARG A 924 1.65 7.22 8.22
CA ARG A 924 1.88 8.67 8.15
C ARG A 924 0.58 9.47 8.22
N SER A 925 0.71 10.69 8.74
CA SER A 925 -0.31 11.72 8.61
C SER A 925 0.34 12.98 8.06
N VAL A 926 -0.34 13.64 7.13
CA VAL A 926 0.08 14.91 6.54
C VAL A 926 -0.65 16.03 7.26
N VAL A 927 0.09 17.07 7.65
CA VAL A 927 -0.46 18.27 8.26
C VAL A 927 0.10 19.50 7.56
N SER A 928 -0.78 20.21 6.85
CA SER A 928 -0.47 21.49 6.21
C SER A 928 -1.21 22.61 6.92
N GLU A 929 -0.54 23.70 7.21
CA GLU A 929 -1.04 24.77 8.06
C GLU A 929 -0.86 26.15 7.43
N ARG A 930 -1.68 27.09 7.92
CA ARG A 930 -1.51 28.51 7.68
C ARG A 930 -2.05 29.28 8.88
N PHE A 931 -1.27 30.21 9.43
CA PHE A 931 -1.70 31.04 10.56
C PHE A 931 -0.86 32.32 10.60
N ASN A 932 -1.22 33.29 11.45
CA ASN A 932 -0.64 34.64 11.46
C ASN A 932 -0.77 35.38 10.11
N SER A 933 -1.75 35.01 9.29
CA SER A 933 -2.08 35.73 8.06
C SER A 933 -3.17 36.77 8.31
N ASP A 934 -3.12 37.90 7.60
CA ASP A 934 -4.20 38.91 7.59
C ASP A 934 -5.44 38.44 6.78
N THR A 935 -5.50 37.16 6.42
CA THR A 935 -6.58 36.58 5.60
C THR A 935 -7.41 35.57 6.39
N ASN A 936 -8.67 35.37 6.00
CA ASN A 936 -9.57 34.39 6.63
C ASN A 936 -9.21 32.92 6.29
N ASN A 937 -7.97 32.64 5.89
CA ASN A 937 -7.50 31.31 5.48
C ASN A 937 -6.60 30.68 6.54
N ASN A 938 -6.64 31.17 7.79
CA ASN A 938 -5.94 30.54 8.89
C ASN A 938 -6.60 29.19 9.20
N GLY A 939 -5.79 28.17 9.48
CA GLY A 939 -6.27 26.83 9.74
C GLY A 939 -5.23 25.75 9.49
N ARG A 940 -5.71 24.51 9.44
CA ARG A 940 -4.92 23.31 9.13
C ARG A 940 -5.70 22.31 8.28
N SER A 941 -4.96 21.54 7.51
CA SER A 941 -5.42 20.47 6.63
C SER A 941 -4.76 19.17 7.06
N ILE A 942 -5.54 18.11 7.27
CA ILE A 942 -5.05 16.81 7.76
C ILE A 942 -5.51 15.69 6.82
N ARG A 943 -4.57 14.80 6.46
CA ARG A 943 -4.80 13.49 5.83
C ARG A 943 -4.01 12.41 6.56
N SER A 944 -4.43 11.14 6.48
CA SER A 944 -3.74 9.98 7.06
C SER A 944 -3.71 8.79 6.11
N ASP A 945 -2.74 7.90 6.29
CA ASP A 945 -2.64 6.64 5.52
C ASP A 945 -3.84 5.70 5.77
N ASP A 946 -4.42 5.72 6.98
CA ASP A 946 -5.61 4.93 7.31
C ASP A 946 -6.86 5.34 6.53
N PHE A 947 -6.93 6.61 6.12
CA PHE A 947 -8.08 7.18 5.43
C PHE A 947 -7.59 8.09 4.29
N PRO A 948 -6.91 7.53 3.28
CA PRO A 948 -6.18 8.31 2.29
C PRO A 948 -7.13 9.11 1.41
N ASP A 949 -8.35 8.62 1.16
CA ASP A 949 -9.35 9.30 0.33
C ASP A 949 -10.04 10.48 1.01
N TYR A 950 -9.73 10.72 2.29
CA TYR A 950 -10.42 11.69 3.12
C TYR A 950 -9.49 12.80 3.59
N ARG A 951 -10.00 14.03 3.59
CA ARG A 951 -9.31 15.21 4.12
C ARG A 951 -10.21 16.01 5.04
N LEU A 952 -9.65 16.41 6.17
CA LEU A 952 -10.25 17.36 7.10
C LEU A 952 -9.52 18.70 7.00
N ILE A 953 -10.27 19.78 6.80
CA ILE A 953 -9.79 21.15 6.88
C ILE A 953 -10.47 21.83 8.06
N ILE A 954 -9.67 22.45 8.92
CA ILE A 954 -10.10 23.16 10.11
C ILE A 954 -9.68 24.62 9.93
N PHE A 955 -10.64 25.50 9.68
CA PHE A 955 -10.40 26.94 9.61
C PHE A 955 -10.53 27.58 10.98
N GLY A 956 -9.74 28.63 11.20
CA GLY A 956 -9.66 29.40 12.44
C GLY A 956 -8.21 29.51 12.92
N ASP A 957 -7.89 30.61 13.58
CA ASP A 957 -6.62 30.85 14.24
C ASP A 957 -6.66 30.31 15.69
N PRO A 958 -5.97 29.19 16.00
CA PRO A 958 -5.98 28.63 17.35
C PRO A 958 -5.29 29.54 18.38
N THR A 959 -4.56 30.57 17.94
CA THR A 959 -3.91 31.56 18.81
C THR A 959 -4.83 32.72 19.18
N ASP A 960 -5.96 32.90 18.47
CA ASP A 960 -6.98 33.90 18.79
C ASP A 960 -8.15 33.24 19.54
N SER A 961 -8.20 33.47 20.85
CA SER A 961 -9.28 32.99 21.73
C SER A 961 -10.70 33.49 21.37
N SER A 962 -10.82 34.46 20.47
CA SER A 962 -12.09 34.97 19.97
C SER A 962 -12.56 34.31 18.67
N ASP A 963 -11.70 33.50 18.04
CA ASP A 963 -12.04 32.78 16.81
C ASP A 963 -12.90 31.54 17.12
N THR A 964 -13.79 31.19 16.19
CA THR A 964 -14.63 29.99 16.26
C THR A 964 -14.32 29.11 15.07
N SER A 965 -13.67 27.98 15.32
CA SER A 965 -13.24 27.10 14.24
C SER A 965 -14.41 26.54 13.44
N THR A 966 -14.23 26.43 12.12
CA THR A 966 -15.15 25.76 11.21
C THR A 966 -14.47 24.59 10.54
N TYR A 967 -15.20 23.49 10.34
CA TYR A 967 -14.68 22.23 9.84
C TYR A 967 -15.28 21.92 8.49
N GLU A 968 -14.44 21.52 7.55
CA GLU A 968 -14.84 21.05 6.23
C GLU A 968 -14.18 19.70 5.96
N MET A 969 -14.97 18.72 5.53
CA MET A 969 -14.47 17.39 5.19
C MET A 969 -14.69 17.11 3.72
N TYR A 970 -13.75 16.45 3.06
CA TYR A 970 -13.81 16.12 1.64
C TYR A 970 -13.42 14.67 1.39
N HIS A 971 -14.06 14.07 0.37
CA HIS A 971 -13.57 12.86 -0.29
C HIS A 971 -12.74 13.30 -1.51
N VAL A 972 -11.42 13.25 -1.40
CA VAL A 972 -10.51 13.92 -2.34
C VAL A 972 -10.49 13.26 -3.73
N VAL A 973 -10.85 11.98 -3.83
CA VAL A 973 -10.89 11.26 -5.12
C VAL A 973 -12.12 11.67 -5.95
N ASP A 974 -13.26 11.83 -5.29
CA ASP A 974 -14.51 12.23 -5.97
C ASP A 974 -14.58 13.73 -6.23
N ASP A 975 -13.92 14.53 -5.40
CA ASP A 975 -13.91 15.99 -5.45
C ASP A 975 -12.48 16.52 -5.27
N VAL A 976 -11.64 16.32 -6.30
CA VAL A 976 -10.23 16.73 -6.32
C VAL A 976 -10.06 18.24 -6.09
N ASN A 977 -11.02 19.06 -6.54
CA ASN A 977 -11.02 20.50 -6.27
C ASN A 977 -11.71 20.86 -4.95
N GLN A 978 -12.26 19.92 -4.20
CA GLN A 978 -12.85 20.14 -2.87
C GLN A 978 -13.93 21.23 -2.86
N GLN A 979 -14.82 21.23 -3.85
CA GLN A 979 -15.89 22.22 -3.99
C GLN A 979 -17.06 22.00 -3.03
N VAL A 980 -17.33 20.75 -2.63
CA VAL A 980 -18.52 20.38 -1.87
C VAL A 980 -18.11 19.64 -0.59
N PRO A 981 -18.09 20.32 0.58
CA PRO A 981 -17.76 19.64 1.83
C PRO A 981 -18.85 18.61 2.16
N LEU A 982 -18.42 17.44 2.61
CA LEU A 982 -19.27 16.40 3.13
C LEU A 982 -19.90 16.86 4.45
N THR A 983 -21.18 16.55 4.63
CA THR A 983 -21.85 16.74 5.92
C THR A 983 -21.36 15.68 6.91
N ILE A 984 -20.95 16.08 8.11
CA ILE A 984 -20.57 15.14 9.19
C ILE A 984 -21.79 14.23 9.49
N PRO A 985 -21.74 12.91 9.20
CA PRO A 985 -22.86 12.01 9.41
C PRO A 985 -23.11 11.79 10.90
N ALA A 986 -24.38 11.64 11.29
CA ALA A 986 -24.78 11.31 12.66
C ALA A 986 -24.83 9.79 12.92
N VAL A 987 -24.30 8.97 12.02
CA VAL A 987 -24.50 7.51 11.95
C VAL A 987 -23.19 6.79 12.24
N LEU A 988 -23.18 5.92 13.26
CA LEU A 988 -22.11 4.92 13.45
C LEU A 988 -22.14 3.92 12.27
N ASP A 989 -20.98 3.49 11.76
CA ASP A 989 -20.76 2.64 10.56
C ASP A 989 -20.59 3.34 9.19
N ASP A 990 -20.24 4.64 9.14
CA ASP A 990 -19.85 5.34 7.90
C ASP A 990 -18.33 5.56 7.83
N ALA A 991 -17.69 5.22 6.69
CA ALA A 991 -16.28 5.48 6.41
C ALA A 991 -15.84 6.90 6.74
N HIS A 992 -16.66 7.85 6.30
CA HIS A 992 -16.43 9.26 6.50
C HIS A 992 -16.55 9.63 7.98
N TYR A 993 -17.44 8.99 8.74
CA TYR A 993 -17.52 9.21 10.19
C TYR A 993 -16.25 8.72 10.90
N TYR A 994 -15.72 7.54 10.55
CA TYR A 994 -14.45 7.06 11.12
C TYR A 994 -13.27 7.93 10.71
N ALA A 995 -13.18 8.30 9.43
CA ALA A 995 -12.15 9.22 8.94
C ALA A 995 -12.23 10.57 9.68
N TYR A 996 -13.43 11.14 9.83
CA TYR A 996 -13.63 12.39 10.58
C TYR A 996 -13.14 12.25 12.02
N ASN A 997 -13.52 11.17 12.73
CA ASN A 997 -13.06 10.96 14.11
C ASN A 997 -11.55 10.75 14.21
N ALA A 998 -10.95 10.00 13.28
CA ALA A 998 -9.51 9.75 13.25
C ALA A 998 -8.73 11.05 12.98
N LEU A 999 -9.16 11.85 12.00
CA LEU A 999 -8.51 13.12 11.67
C LEU A 999 -8.72 14.19 12.76
N ILE A 1000 -9.87 14.21 13.43
CA ILE A 1000 -10.09 15.04 14.62
C ILE A 1000 -9.25 14.56 15.81
N ALA A 1001 -9.14 13.24 16.02
CA ALA A 1001 -8.26 12.70 17.05
C ALA A 1001 -6.81 13.09 16.77
N LYS A 1002 -6.39 13.09 15.49
CA LYS A 1002 -5.08 13.58 15.10
C LYS A 1002 -4.90 15.07 15.35
N ASP A 1003 -5.90 15.89 15.04
CA ASP A 1003 -5.90 17.32 15.39
C ASP A 1003 -5.69 17.56 16.90
N ILE A 1004 -6.40 16.78 17.72
CA ILE A 1004 -6.30 16.82 19.20
C ILE A 1004 -4.90 16.40 19.67
N ASP A 1005 -4.33 15.33 19.09
CA ASP A 1005 -2.96 14.84 19.37
C ASP A 1005 -1.90 15.89 19.04
N LEU A 1006 -2.10 16.66 17.97
CA LEU A 1006 -1.23 17.77 17.58
C LEU A 1006 -1.38 19.02 18.46
N GLY A 1007 -2.42 19.08 19.30
CA GLY A 1007 -2.62 20.17 20.26
C GLY A 1007 -1.52 20.20 21.32
N PRO A 1008 -1.32 21.32 22.04
CA PRO A 1008 -0.40 21.34 23.17
C PRO A 1008 -0.84 20.26 24.15
N THR A 1009 0.06 19.34 24.51
CA THR A 1009 -0.17 18.27 25.48
C THR A 1009 -0.81 18.88 26.74
N ALA A 1010 -2.14 18.84 26.81
CA ALA A 1010 -2.82 18.91 28.07
C ALA A 1010 -2.24 17.74 28.85
N VAL A 1011 -1.65 18.01 30.02
CA VAL A 1011 -1.16 16.98 30.92
C VAL A 1011 -2.30 15.95 31.04
N VAL A 1012 -2.16 14.80 30.39
CA VAL A 1012 -3.05 13.67 30.59
C VAL A 1012 -2.67 13.16 31.97
N VAL A 1013 -3.29 13.76 32.98
CA VAL A 1013 -3.22 13.23 34.34
C VAL A 1013 -4.10 12.00 34.29
N SER A 1014 -3.50 10.80 34.24
CA SER A 1014 -4.21 9.54 34.34
C SER A 1014 -5.14 9.58 35.55
N GLY A 1015 -6.45 9.46 35.35
CA GLY A 1015 -7.42 9.59 36.44
C GLY A 1015 -8.83 10.00 36.01
N ASP A 1016 -9.81 9.72 36.86
CA ASP A 1016 -11.19 10.17 36.67
C ASP A 1016 -11.26 11.70 36.75
N THR A 1017 -11.85 12.33 35.72
CA THR A 1017 -12.13 13.77 35.75
C THR A 1017 -13.46 14.01 36.47
N LEU A 1018 -13.43 14.88 37.48
CA LEU A 1018 -14.53 15.11 38.40
C LEU A 1018 -14.94 16.58 38.42
N TYR A 1019 -16.25 16.82 38.43
CA TYR A 1019 -16.88 18.11 38.68
C TYR A 1019 -17.50 18.14 40.07
N LEU A 1020 -17.01 19.05 40.92
CA LEU A 1020 -17.42 19.19 42.32
C LEU A 1020 -18.24 20.46 42.51
N HIS A 1021 -19.51 20.32 42.89
CA HIS A 1021 -20.39 21.45 43.17
C HIS A 1021 -20.21 21.97 44.60
N LEU A 1022 -20.05 23.29 44.74
CA LEU A 1022 -20.04 23.98 46.03
C LEU A 1022 -21.30 24.84 46.18
N GLU A 1023 -21.98 24.74 47.33
CA GLU A 1023 -23.18 25.53 47.59
C GLU A 1023 -22.90 27.04 47.68
N GLU A 1024 -23.75 27.85 47.03
CA GLU A 1024 -23.78 29.30 47.19
C GLU A 1024 -24.44 29.68 48.53
N THR A 1025 -23.68 29.66 49.62
CA THR A 1025 -24.09 30.37 50.83
C THR A 1025 -23.59 31.81 50.79
N SER A 1026 -24.30 32.76 51.39
CA SER A 1026 -23.77 34.11 51.62
C SER A 1026 -23.04 34.17 52.97
N GLY A 1027 -21.82 34.70 52.99
CA GLY A 1027 -21.04 34.87 54.22
C GLY A 1027 -19.70 34.12 54.24
N ARG A 1028 -19.15 33.87 55.45
CA ARG A 1028 -17.80 33.28 55.64
C ARG A 1028 -17.68 31.82 55.17
N SER A 1029 -18.81 31.15 54.93
CA SER A 1029 -18.89 29.75 54.49
C SER A 1029 -19.10 29.61 52.97
N ALA A 1030 -19.03 30.71 52.22
CA ALA A 1030 -19.20 30.73 50.76
C ALA A 1030 -17.90 30.41 50.02
N ALA A 1031 -18.01 29.86 48.80
CA ALA A 1031 -16.92 29.87 47.83
C ALA A 1031 -16.42 31.31 47.54
N PRO A 1032 -15.12 31.51 47.29
CA PRO A 1032 -14.58 32.82 46.93
C PRO A 1032 -15.25 33.40 45.68
N GLN A 1033 -15.68 34.66 45.73
CA GLN A 1033 -16.24 35.35 44.56
C GLN A 1033 -15.18 35.80 43.54
N ASN A 1034 -13.90 35.80 43.91
CA ASN A 1034 -12.84 36.05 42.94
C ASN A 1034 -12.70 34.82 42.03
N LEU A 1035 -13.12 34.97 40.77
CA LEU A 1035 -13.16 33.88 39.80
C LEU A 1035 -11.78 33.29 39.46
N ASN A 1036 -10.71 34.05 39.71
CA ASN A 1036 -9.33 33.64 39.42
C ASN A 1036 -8.63 32.93 40.60
N LEU A 1037 -9.32 32.73 41.73
CA LEU A 1037 -8.71 32.11 42.90
C LEU A 1037 -8.86 30.59 42.85
N ALA A 1038 -7.76 29.88 42.56
CA ALA A 1038 -7.71 28.42 42.60
C ALA A 1038 -7.80 27.88 44.06
N PRO A 1039 -8.41 26.70 44.27
CA PRO A 1039 -8.32 26.01 45.54
C PRO A 1039 -6.88 25.57 45.82
N THR A 1040 -6.51 25.53 47.09
CA THR A 1040 -5.19 25.08 47.54
C THR A 1040 -5.17 23.63 48.01
N LEU A 1041 -6.33 23.00 48.17
CA LEU A 1041 -6.47 21.56 48.37
C LEU A 1041 -7.84 21.10 47.84
N ILE A 1042 -7.86 19.95 47.17
CA ILE A 1042 -9.08 19.21 46.85
C ILE A 1042 -8.85 17.79 47.35
N ASP A 1043 -9.71 17.34 48.27
CA ASP A 1043 -9.64 16.01 48.87
C ASP A 1043 -10.94 15.25 48.56
N ILE A 1044 -10.85 14.09 47.92
CA ILE A 1044 -11.97 13.25 47.51
C ILE A 1044 -11.78 11.88 48.16
N ASP A 1045 -12.67 11.55 49.10
CA ASP A 1045 -12.61 10.33 49.92
C ASP A 1045 -11.22 10.03 50.53
N GLY A 1046 -10.43 11.06 50.82
CA GLY A 1046 -9.09 10.97 51.42
C GLY A 1046 -7.92 10.97 50.42
N VAL A 1047 -8.18 11.16 49.12
CA VAL A 1047 -7.18 11.27 48.06
C VAL A 1047 -7.15 12.71 47.53
N ASN A 1048 -5.94 13.27 47.44
CA ASN A 1048 -5.74 14.61 46.90
C ASN A 1048 -5.94 14.62 45.37
N ALA A 1049 -6.91 15.42 44.90
CA ALA A 1049 -7.17 15.64 43.49
C ALA A 1049 -6.40 16.85 42.95
N THR A 1050 -6.06 16.80 41.66
CA THR A 1050 -5.40 17.90 40.94
C THR A 1050 -6.46 18.85 40.39
N TYR A 1051 -6.42 20.12 40.79
CA TYR A 1051 -7.30 21.15 40.25
C TYR A 1051 -7.02 21.39 38.76
N LEU A 1052 -8.05 21.25 37.93
CA LEU A 1052 -7.96 21.45 36.47
C LEU A 1052 -8.58 22.78 36.03
N GLY A 1053 -9.55 23.28 36.78
CA GLY A 1053 -10.21 24.53 36.44
C GLY A 1053 -11.55 24.67 37.14
N ARG A 1054 -12.27 25.73 36.81
CA ARG A 1054 -13.61 25.99 37.29
C ARG A 1054 -14.56 26.02 36.11
N VAL A 1055 -15.77 25.48 36.29
CA VAL A 1055 -16.86 25.63 35.31
C VAL A 1055 -17.96 26.46 35.92
N ASP A 1056 -18.30 27.54 35.21
CA ASP A 1056 -19.39 28.43 35.55
C ASP A 1056 -20.52 28.19 34.56
N THR A 1057 -21.51 27.37 34.95
CA THR A 1057 -22.71 27.17 34.11
C THR A 1057 -23.64 28.37 34.25
N THR A 1058 -24.06 28.96 33.12
CA THR A 1058 -24.91 30.16 33.02
C THR A 1058 -26.40 29.93 33.32
N ASP A 1059 -26.75 28.87 34.06
CA ASP A 1059 -28.15 28.68 34.47
C ASP A 1059 -28.59 29.73 35.50
N ALA A 1060 -29.91 29.84 35.71
CA ALA A 1060 -30.52 30.84 36.59
C ALA A 1060 -30.12 30.73 38.09
N SER A 1061 -29.25 29.76 38.44
CA SER A 1061 -28.85 29.45 39.81
C SER A 1061 -27.37 29.72 40.11
N ASN A 1062 -26.57 30.26 39.18
CA ASN A 1062 -25.16 30.65 39.38
C ASN A 1062 -24.31 29.61 40.16
N ARG A 1063 -24.33 28.35 39.72
CA ARG A 1063 -23.62 27.25 40.39
C ARG A 1063 -22.09 27.35 40.25
N TYR A 1064 -21.35 27.07 41.33
CA TYR A 1064 -19.89 27.05 41.37
C TYR A 1064 -19.38 25.60 41.26
N TRP A 1065 -18.71 25.26 40.15
CA TRP A 1065 -18.14 23.93 39.93
C TRP A 1065 -16.62 23.94 39.87
N VAL A 1066 -15.98 23.07 40.63
CA VAL A 1066 -14.54 22.81 40.56
C VAL A 1066 -14.31 21.58 39.69
N LYS A 1067 -13.59 21.74 38.58
CA LYS A 1067 -13.08 20.63 37.75
C LYS A 1067 -11.73 20.19 38.31
N CYS A 1068 -11.58 18.90 38.54
CA CYS A 1068 -10.34 18.29 39.02
C CYS A 1068 -10.16 16.89 38.42
N THR A 1069 -8.99 16.30 38.58
CA THR A 1069 -8.69 14.91 38.23
C THR A 1069 -8.13 14.19 39.43
N LEU A 1070 -8.57 12.94 39.63
CA LEU A 1070 -8.12 12.08 40.71
C LEU A 1070 -7.29 10.93 40.13
N PRO A 1071 -6.06 10.68 40.61
CA PRO A 1071 -5.26 9.55 40.15
C PRO A 1071 -6.02 8.23 40.24
N ASP A 1072 -5.98 7.42 39.18
CA ASP A 1072 -6.78 6.20 39.05
C ASP A 1072 -6.37 5.16 40.13
N THR A 1073 -7.12 5.16 41.22
CA THR A 1073 -6.83 4.34 42.42
C THR A 1073 -7.99 3.45 42.84
N THR A 1074 -9.22 3.70 42.36
CA THR A 1074 -10.40 2.82 42.49
C THR A 1074 -11.53 3.27 41.55
N SER A 1075 -12.08 2.37 40.72
CA SER A 1075 -13.33 2.57 39.99
C SER A 1075 -14.53 2.42 40.94
N GLY A 1076 -15.02 3.50 41.53
CA GLY A 1076 -16.17 3.45 42.44
C GLY A 1076 -16.88 4.80 42.59
N PRO A 1077 -18.15 4.83 43.03
CA PRO A 1077 -18.86 6.08 43.22
C PRO A 1077 -18.25 6.89 44.37
N TYR A 1078 -17.74 8.08 44.06
CA TYR A 1078 -17.19 9.03 45.04
C TYR A 1078 -18.27 9.56 45.97
N ALA A 1079 -18.03 9.49 47.28
CA ALA A 1079 -19.05 9.76 48.30
C ALA A 1079 -18.87 11.11 48.98
N ASN A 1080 -17.64 11.54 49.25
CA ASN A 1080 -17.35 12.81 49.94
C ASN A 1080 -16.21 13.55 49.27
N ALA A 1081 -16.36 14.86 49.09
CA ALA A 1081 -15.26 15.71 48.66
C ALA A 1081 -15.26 17.02 49.44
N ILE A 1082 -14.05 17.56 49.64
CA ILE A 1082 -13.81 18.82 50.34
C ILE A 1082 -12.86 19.68 49.50
N VAL A 1083 -13.22 20.94 49.31
CA VAL A 1083 -12.40 21.93 48.59
C VAL A 1083 -11.95 23.02 49.56
N THR A 1084 -10.65 23.28 49.62
CA THR A 1084 -10.04 24.29 50.49
C THR A 1084 -9.50 25.46 49.69
N PHE A 1085 -9.77 26.68 50.14
CA PHE A 1085 -9.21 27.92 49.60
C PHE A 1085 -8.42 28.66 50.70
N THR A 1086 -7.24 29.16 50.36
CA THR A 1086 -6.42 30.02 51.24
C THR A 1086 -6.20 31.39 50.60
N ASN A 1087 -5.93 32.43 51.42
CA ASN A 1087 -5.70 33.82 50.97
C ASN A 1087 -6.85 34.48 50.19
N VAL A 1088 -8.06 34.40 50.74
CA VAL A 1088 -9.25 35.04 50.14
C VAL A 1088 -9.19 36.56 50.38
N PRO A 1089 -9.58 37.45 49.44
CA PRO A 1089 -9.30 38.90 49.48
C PRO A 1089 -9.89 39.72 50.66
N MET A 1090 -10.57 39.07 51.62
CA MET A 1090 -11.10 39.68 52.85
C MET A 1090 -10.53 39.06 54.14
N GLY A 1091 -9.30 38.53 54.10
CA GLY A 1091 -8.47 38.15 55.27
C GLY A 1091 -7.85 36.74 55.17
N ASN A 1092 -6.77 36.49 55.94
CA ASN A 1092 -5.95 35.26 55.97
C ASN A 1092 -6.68 33.99 56.49
N ALA A 1093 -8.01 33.88 56.36
CA ALA A 1093 -8.75 32.72 56.83
C ALA A 1093 -8.86 31.66 55.71
N THR A 1094 -8.33 30.46 55.98
CA THR A 1094 -8.57 29.24 55.21
C THR A 1094 -10.07 28.91 55.23
N ARG A 1095 -10.66 28.63 54.07
CA ARG A 1095 -12.04 28.16 53.93
C ARG A 1095 -12.03 26.73 53.46
N VAL A 1096 -12.74 25.86 54.17
CA VAL A 1096 -12.88 24.43 53.85
C VAL A 1096 -14.37 24.21 53.56
N LEU A 1097 -14.68 23.77 52.35
CA LEU A 1097 -16.06 23.67 51.83
C LEU A 1097 -16.35 22.23 51.47
N ASN A 1098 -17.47 21.70 51.96
CA ASN A 1098 -17.93 20.38 51.57
C ASN A 1098 -18.62 20.48 50.20
N VAL A 1099 -18.32 19.51 49.35
CA VAL A 1099 -18.93 19.35 48.03
C VAL A 1099 -20.32 18.74 48.20
N THR A 1100 -21.31 19.34 47.55
CA THR A 1100 -22.70 18.89 47.64
C THR A 1100 -23.09 17.92 46.52
N GLU A 1101 -22.33 17.91 45.43
CA GLU A 1101 -22.55 17.04 44.27
C GLU A 1101 -21.21 16.75 43.58
N ILE A 1102 -20.98 15.48 43.23
CA ILE A 1102 -19.79 15.01 42.51
C ILE A 1102 -20.27 14.35 41.21
N ILE A 1103 -19.77 14.81 40.07
CA ILE A 1103 -20.07 14.25 38.76
C ILE A 1103 -18.78 13.76 38.11
N ILE A 1104 -18.76 12.51 37.63
CA ILE A 1104 -17.68 11.96 36.82
C ILE A 1104 -17.93 12.36 35.36
N ALA A 1105 -16.93 12.97 34.72
CA ALA A 1105 -16.95 13.23 33.29
C ALA A 1105 -16.69 11.91 32.55
N GLN A 1106 -17.72 11.37 31.89
CA GLN A 1106 -17.56 10.25 30.96
C GLN A 1106 -17.11 10.75 29.60
#